data_AF-A0A9J6CHR4-F1
#
_entry.id   AF-A0A9J6CHR4-F1
#
_cell.length_a   1.000
_cell.length_b   1.000
_cell.length_c   1.000
_cell.angle_alpha   90.00
_cell.angle_beta   90.00
_cell.angle_gamma   90.00
#
_symmetry.space_group_name_H-M   'P 1'
#
loop_
_entity.id
_entity.type
_entity.pdbx_description
1 polymer ?
#
loop_
_entity_poly.entity_id
_entity_poly.type
_entity_poly.pdbx_seq_one_letter_code
_entity_poly.pdbx_strand_id
1 'polypeptide(L)'
;MDESVTSISSQSQEKKNTSSSLEELSKEELITKCNKLLVIARKAKSSKDELAEENKRIKEEIKKLEEQNAASQVLQELVESLTQNKLASATQISELSKQISDKDVSIKQLQSKFDELIIENEALKRQTQRLTDENDSLLVDMQSIDFKNEVDDLSLKIKTLNEELSELKLKYDDKCSENLELKASIESNNAPSDEIKIRYDKTLKKMKAYREKLFEIYEQAKIIKNEKGTLLKMTKEYGEYVNKWQKDIANASTRLVIQIKELNLEIKSKDEEIKRLEESLEKASKNSMTNESVEKYEEEIKLLKEAILTKDKMLDEEREAQKKLKQAVKKPSVLDLELVDLEKTLEELNRKLEVKKKQVLELESTINVQNETINSFKSQISSLEENLESEKAHSIEIKKNLDCQLNLLRTTEHERTESNLQLDLLNKNYESLKLENAETKMEMAKTIGEMEKRHQTLEIERNDLLKNISFLENEVEKYKKLSLNHEKETETIRTEFASYKIRAQSVLRQNQKTDFSREQELQDEVISLQKSLENIKEANQKYTSELETLKKTYNDLVENNSNLQTRYKNLLTTFEKQSDEVLEESRKRNLEYDESIKRYQLQIDTLNVFYKKHIQDLEESKKNAVQELQEKISNYEKMSISNTNAEVQNSEPSSLPKTDDQKICTMLDLMDREVEGSEDQSSQSTTFTNFHIRRKISRGRELMPLDELLNSSFDDNSNEVNDETMSNYSSPSELLEHVRAKLQKEENRVQHLTTLLADSEKDLARMQQLNEMLKEEVRRTQRSIEREEHVKNSEYLKNVVMKFVTLNNGDEKQRLIPVLNTILKLSSDEIQTLQNACKGGWSSLWN
;
A
#
# COMPACT_ATOMS: atom_id res chain seq x y z
N MET A 1 -48.16 -39.37 59.91
CA MET A 1 -48.65 -39.09 61.28
C MET A 1 -49.43 -40.30 61.73
N ASP A 2 -49.28 -40.65 62.99
CA ASP A 2 -50.00 -41.74 63.64
C ASP A 2 -51.52 -41.49 63.72
N GLU A 3 -52.18 -42.52 64.24
CA GLU A 3 -53.57 -42.65 64.66
C GLU A 3 -54.50 -43.36 63.67
N SER A 4 -55.33 -44.33 64.04
CA SER A 4 -55.38 -45.38 65.07
C SER A 4 -56.85 -45.82 65.14
N VAL A 5 -57.12 -47.08 65.50
CA VAL A 5 -58.47 -47.61 65.85
C VAL A 5 -59.47 -47.58 64.64
N THR A 6 -60.36 -48.54 64.40
CA THR A 6 -60.96 -49.53 65.30
C THR A 6 -61.36 -50.80 64.56
N SER A 7 -60.94 -51.96 65.08
CA SER A 7 -61.51 -53.26 64.70
C SER A 7 -62.93 -53.40 65.25
N ILE A 8 -63.93 -53.56 64.39
CA ILE A 8 -65.29 -53.94 64.83
C ILE A 8 -65.49 -55.45 64.67
N SER A 9 -65.31 -56.15 65.79
CA SER A 9 -65.63 -57.56 65.94
C SER A 9 -67.14 -57.81 65.72
N SER A 10 -67.49 -58.48 64.62
CA SER A 10 -68.85 -58.91 64.35
C SER A 10 -69.16 -60.21 65.09
N GLN A 11 -69.43 -60.11 66.39
CA GLN A 11 -69.99 -61.23 67.17
C GLN A 11 -71.37 -61.61 66.61
N SER A 12 -71.38 -62.63 65.75
CA SER A 12 -72.60 -63.27 65.27
C SER A 12 -73.17 -64.17 66.38
N GLN A 13 -73.79 -63.57 67.39
CA GLN A 13 -74.53 -64.32 68.39
C GLN A 13 -75.78 -64.95 67.75
N GLU A 14 -75.84 -66.28 67.80
CA GLU A 14 -77.06 -67.03 67.57
C GLU A 14 -78.18 -66.53 68.50
N LYS A 15 -79.22 -65.91 67.93
CA LYS A 15 -80.52 -65.82 68.59
C LYS A 15 -81.53 -66.64 67.81
N LYS A 16 -81.83 -67.79 68.42
CA LYS A 16 -82.81 -68.79 67.98
C LYS A 16 -84.12 -68.16 67.56
N ASN A 17 -84.72 -68.77 66.54
CA ASN A 17 -86.13 -68.59 66.18
C ASN A 17 -87.04 -68.60 67.43
N THR A 18 -87.73 -67.49 67.65
CA THR A 18 -89.05 -67.50 68.28
C THR A 18 -90.04 -66.88 67.31
N SER A 19 -90.69 -67.76 66.54
CA SER A 19 -91.85 -67.43 65.72
C SER A 19 -93.00 -66.98 66.63
N SER A 20 -93.04 -65.68 66.95
CA SER A 20 -94.23 -65.04 67.50
C SER A 20 -95.18 -64.77 66.35
N SER A 21 -96.29 -65.52 66.31
CA SER A 21 -97.25 -65.44 65.21
C SER A 21 -97.81 -64.02 65.06
N LEU A 22 -98.11 -63.62 63.82
CA LEU A 22 -98.72 -62.33 63.47
C LEU A 22 -100.22 -62.25 63.85
N GLU A 23 -100.67 -63.12 64.76
CA GLU A 23 -102.02 -63.69 64.76
C GLU A 23 -102.71 -63.58 66.14
N GLU A 24 -101.99 -63.12 67.17
CA GLU A 24 -102.51 -62.82 68.52
C GLU A 24 -102.22 -61.37 68.99
N LEU A 25 -101.90 -60.46 68.07
CA LEU A 25 -101.70 -59.03 68.39
C LEU A 25 -103.01 -58.25 68.22
N SER A 26 -103.32 -57.38 69.19
CA SER A 26 -104.43 -56.43 69.04
C SER A 26 -104.23 -55.59 67.78
N LYS A 27 -105.33 -55.21 67.12
CA LYS A 27 -105.30 -54.37 65.90
C LYS A 27 -104.48 -53.09 66.09
N GLU A 28 -104.50 -52.52 67.30
CA GLU A 28 -103.75 -51.32 67.67
C GLU A 28 -102.24 -51.58 67.88
N GLU A 29 -101.87 -52.76 68.37
CA GLU A 29 -100.46 -53.18 68.51
C GLU A 29 -99.83 -53.50 67.15
N LEU A 30 -100.59 -54.11 66.24
CA LEU A 30 -100.14 -54.32 64.86
C LEU A 30 -99.94 -52.98 64.14
N ILE A 31 -100.90 -52.04 64.27
CA ILE A 31 -100.81 -50.69 63.70
C ILE A 31 -99.60 -49.92 64.27
N THR A 32 -99.36 -49.96 65.58
CA THR A 32 -98.19 -49.27 66.17
C THR A 32 -96.85 -49.90 65.75
N LYS A 33 -96.78 -51.22 65.56
CA LYS A 33 -95.59 -51.90 65.05
C LYS A 33 -95.33 -51.60 63.56
N CYS A 34 -96.37 -51.60 62.73
CA CYS A 34 -96.30 -51.15 61.33
C CYS A 34 -95.93 -49.67 61.22
N ASN A 35 -96.46 -48.80 62.07
CA ASN A 35 -96.08 -47.38 62.10
C ASN A 35 -94.61 -47.19 62.51
N LYS A 36 -94.10 -47.95 63.50
CA LYS A 36 -92.66 -47.93 63.86
C LYS A 36 -91.79 -48.40 62.69
N LEU A 37 -92.18 -49.47 61.99
CA LEU A 37 -91.47 -49.93 60.78
C LEU A 37 -91.54 -48.92 59.63
N LEU A 38 -92.66 -48.22 59.43
CA LEU A 38 -92.78 -47.13 58.47
C LEU A 38 -91.91 -45.92 58.82
N VAL A 39 -91.78 -45.57 60.10
CA VAL A 39 -90.85 -44.52 60.55
C VAL A 39 -89.40 -44.93 60.32
N ILE A 40 -89.03 -46.17 60.62
CA ILE A 40 -87.69 -46.71 60.33
C ILE A 40 -87.43 -46.73 58.81
N ALA A 41 -88.39 -47.18 57.99
CA ALA A 41 -88.27 -47.18 56.53
C ALA A 41 -88.17 -45.77 55.94
N ARG A 42 -88.93 -44.79 56.48
CA ARG A 42 -88.79 -43.37 56.11
C ARG A 42 -87.43 -42.79 56.51
N LYS A 43 -86.91 -43.13 57.70
CA LYS A 43 -85.60 -42.67 58.16
C LYS A 43 -84.46 -43.30 57.36
N ALA A 44 -84.57 -44.60 57.03
CA ALA A 44 -83.63 -45.28 56.14
C ALA A 44 -83.69 -44.75 54.70
N LYS A 45 -84.88 -44.35 54.23
CA LYS A 45 -85.02 -43.66 52.94
C LYS A 45 -84.39 -42.27 52.97
N SER A 46 -84.67 -41.44 53.99
CA SER A 46 -84.04 -40.12 54.17
C SER A 46 -82.52 -40.24 54.16
N SER A 47 -81.96 -41.12 55.00
CA SER A 47 -80.51 -41.36 55.07
C SER A 47 -79.93 -41.91 53.76
N LYS A 48 -80.68 -42.72 52.98
CA LYS A 48 -80.24 -43.17 51.66
C LYS A 48 -80.27 -42.04 50.63
N ASP A 49 -81.30 -41.20 50.66
CA ASP A 49 -81.46 -40.07 49.75
C ASP A 49 -80.40 -38.98 50.07
N GLU A 50 -80.12 -38.72 51.35
CA GLU A 50 -79.00 -37.89 51.86
C GLU A 50 -77.64 -38.44 51.38
N LEU A 51 -77.35 -39.72 51.58
CA LEU A 51 -76.12 -40.36 51.09
C LEU A 51 -76.03 -40.37 49.56
N ALA A 52 -77.16 -40.36 48.84
CA ALA A 52 -77.17 -40.26 47.38
C ALA A 52 -76.87 -38.83 46.90
N GLU A 53 -77.38 -37.80 47.59
CA GLU A 53 -77.00 -36.41 47.34
C GLU A 53 -75.53 -36.13 47.70
N GLU A 54 -75.03 -36.68 48.80
CA GLU A 54 -73.62 -36.57 49.19
C GLU A 54 -72.70 -37.26 48.18
N ASN A 55 -73.02 -38.49 47.75
CA ASN A 55 -72.32 -39.16 46.64
C ASN A 55 -72.39 -38.37 45.32
N LYS A 56 -73.47 -37.63 45.07
CA LYS A 56 -73.59 -36.77 43.89
C LYS A 56 -72.69 -35.54 44.00
N ARG A 57 -72.66 -34.87 45.16
CA ARG A 57 -71.77 -33.73 45.43
C ARG A 57 -70.29 -34.13 45.32
N ILE A 58 -69.90 -35.24 45.94
CA ILE A 58 -68.52 -35.75 45.87
C ILE A 58 -68.11 -36.04 44.42
N LYS A 59 -69.01 -36.61 43.59
CA LYS A 59 -68.74 -36.80 42.16
C LYS A 59 -68.64 -35.50 41.37
N GLU A 60 -69.46 -34.49 41.70
CA GLU A 60 -69.38 -33.16 41.09
C GLU A 60 -68.10 -32.41 41.52
N GLU A 61 -67.59 -32.61 42.74
CA GLU A 61 -66.28 -32.10 43.19
C GLU A 61 -65.10 -32.83 42.55
N ILE A 62 -65.11 -34.16 42.51
CA ILE A 62 -64.07 -34.96 41.82
C ILE A 62 -63.95 -34.51 40.35
N LYS A 63 -65.08 -34.35 39.66
CA LYS A 63 -65.08 -33.90 38.25
C LYS A 63 -64.49 -32.49 38.08
N LYS A 64 -64.78 -31.56 39.01
CA LYS A 64 -64.17 -30.22 39.00
C LYS A 64 -62.66 -30.26 39.27
N LEU A 65 -62.20 -31.14 40.16
CA LEU A 65 -60.78 -31.34 40.45
C LEU A 65 -60.05 -31.99 39.27
N GLU A 66 -60.67 -32.96 38.59
CA GLU A 66 -60.15 -33.53 37.34
C GLU A 66 -60.03 -32.48 36.23
N GLU A 67 -61.06 -31.63 36.05
CA GLU A 67 -61.05 -30.53 35.08
C GLU A 67 -59.99 -29.45 35.42
N GLN A 68 -59.80 -29.12 36.70
CA GLN A 68 -58.71 -28.23 37.14
C GLN A 68 -57.32 -28.84 36.95
N ASN A 69 -57.15 -30.14 37.23
CA ASN A 69 -55.86 -30.81 37.07
C ASN A 69 -55.46 -30.89 35.59
N ALA A 70 -56.41 -31.19 34.69
CA ALA A 70 -56.19 -31.14 33.25
C ALA A 70 -55.79 -29.73 32.76
N ALA A 71 -56.43 -28.68 33.27
CA ALA A 71 -56.06 -27.29 32.95
C ALA A 71 -54.65 -26.93 33.47
N SER A 72 -54.27 -27.40 34.66
CA SER A 72 -52.91 -27.22 35.20
C SER A 72 -51.85 -27.94 34.37
N GLN A 73 -52.18 -29.13 33.85
CA GLN A 73 -51.28 -29.94 33.03
C GLN A 73 -50.99 -29.26 31.67
N VAL A 74 -52.02 -28.73 30.99
CA VAL A 74 -51.85 -27.94 29.76
C VAL A 74 -51.04 -26.66 30.01
N LEU A 75 -51.24 -25.99 31.15
CA LEU A 75 -50.45 -24.81 31.51
C LEU A 75 -48.98 -25.18 31.76
N GLN A 76 -48.71 -26.35 32.35
CA GLN A 76 -47.36 -26.83 32.61
C GLN A 76 -46.62 -27.20 31.32
N GLU A 77 -47.27 -27.91 30.39
CA GLU A 77 -46.72 -28.20 29.05
C GLU A 77 -46.42 -26.90 28.27
N LEU A 78 -47.31 -25.90 28.36
CA LEU A 78 -47.07 -24.59 27.73
C LEU A 78 -45.86 -23.88 28.35
N VAL A 79 -45.74 -23.88 29.67
CA VAL A 79 -44.58 -23.31 30.39
C VAL A 79 -43.29 -24.03 30.01
N GLU A 80 -43.28 -25.37 29.95
CA GLU A 80 -42.12 -26.16 29.51
C GLU A 80 -41.73 -25.83 28.06
N SER A 81 -42.69 -25.73 27.14
CA SER A 81 -42.39 -25.34 25.75
C SER A 81 -41.83 -23.91 25.64
N LEU A 82 -42.28 -22.98 26.49
CA LEU A 82 -41.80 -21.60 26.54
C LEU A 82 -40.43 -21.50 27.20
N THR A 83 -40.14 -22.27 28.26
CA THR A 83 -38.81 -22.33 28.87
C THR A 83 -37.80 -22.98 27.93
N GLN A 84 -38.17 -24.05 27.22
CA GLN A 84 -37.31 -24.70 26.23
C GLN A 84 -36.99 -23.77 25.06
N ASN A 85 -37.99 -23.07 24.50
CA ASN A 85 -37.76 -22.05 23.46
C ASN A 85 -36.90 -20.88 23.95
N LYS A 86 -37.12 -20.41 25.19
CA LYS A 86 -36.33 -19.33 25.78
C LYS A 86 -34.88 -19.75 26.03
N LEU A 87 -34.64 -21.00 26.42
CA LEU A 87 -33.32 -21.58 26.63
C LEU A 87 -32.59 -21.76 25.29
N ALA A 88 -33.26 -22.29 24.26
CA ALA A 88 -32.71 -22.39 22.90
C ALA A 88 -32.40 -21.01 22.28
N SER A 89 -33.24 -20.00 22.54
CA SER A 89 -32.97 -18.62 22.12
C SER A 89 -31.77 -18.02 22.87
N ALA A 90 -31.62 -18.32 24.17
CA ALA A 90 -30.51 -17.84 24.99
C ALA A 90 -29.17 -18.48 24.59
N THR A 91 -29.14 -19.79 24.29
CA THR A 91 -27.93 -20.44 23.78
C THR A 91 -27.54 -19.89 22.40
N GLN A 92 -28.51 -19.70 21.51
CA GLN A 92 -28.26 -19.11 20.19
C GLN A 92 -27.76 -17.65 20.26
N ILE A 93 -28.25 -16.85 21.20
CA ILE A 93 -27.74 -15.49 21.48
C ILE A 93 -26.31 -15.56 22.04
N SER A 94 -26.02 -16.49 22.95
CA SER A 94 -24.68 -16.69 23.51
C SER A 94 -23.66 -17.07 22.42
N GLU A 95 -24.05 -17.98 21.52
CA GLU A 95 -23.21 -18.43 20.41
C GLU A 95 -22.98 -17.34 19.36
N LEU A 96 -24.02 -16.58 19.00
CA LEU A 96 -23.85 -15.39 18.14
C LEU A 96 -22.96 -14.33 18.81
N SER A 97 -23.07 -14.14 20.13
CA SER A 97 -22.21 -13.21 20.88
C SER A 97 -20.75 -13.66 20.87
N LYS A 98 -20.49 -14.97 21.00
CA LYS A 98 -19.15 -15.55 20.86
C LYS A 98 -18.59 -15.36 19.45
N GLN A 99 -19.39 -15.64 18.40
CA GLN A 99 -18.97 -15.42 17.01
C GLN A 99 -18.67 -13.95 16.70
N ILE A 100 -19.42 -13.00 17.30
CA ILE A 100 -19.12 -11.57 17.22
C ILE A 100 -17.78 -11.24 17.89
N SER A 101 -17.52 -11.78 19.10
CA SER A 101 -16.25 -11.62 19.80
C SER A 101 -15.06 -12.17 18.97
N ASP A 102 -15.19 -13.35 18.40
CA ASP A 102 -14.14 -13.97 17.56
C ASP A 102 -13.87 -13.16 16.28
N LYS A 103 -14.93 -12.57 15.69
CA LYS A 103 -14.83 -11.63 14.57
C LYS A 103 -14.16 -10.31 14.97
N ASP A 104 -14.48 -9.74 16.14
CA ASP A 104 -13.84 -8.52 16.65
C ASP A 104 -12.36 -8.71 16.94
N VAL A 105 -11.96 -9.87 17.48
CA VAL A 105 -10.53 -10.24 17.64
C VAL A 105 -9.85 -10.33 16.27
N SER A 106 -10.50 -10.96 15.29
CA SER A 106 -9.97 -11.06 13.92
C SER A 106 -9.83 -9.69 13.25
N ILE A 107 -10.81 -8.79 13.44
CA ILE A 107 -10.77 -7.41 12.94
C ILE A 107 -9.62 -6.63 13.58
N LYS A 108 -9.43 -6.71 14.90
CA LYS A 108 -8.30 -6.07 15.60
C LYS A 108 -6.93 -6.58 15.12
N GLN A 109 -6.81 -7.88 14.86
CA GLN A 109 -5.57 -8.46 14.29
C GLN A 109 -5.31 -7.96 12.86
N LEU A 110 -6.36 -7.82 12.03
CA LEU A 110 -6.23 -7.23 10.69
C LEU A 110 -5.93 -5.74 10.73
N GLN A 111 -6.47 -4.99 11.70
CA GLN A 111 -6.12 -3.59 11.93
C GLN A 111 -4.65 -3.43 12.33
N SER A 112 -4.14 -4.22 13.30
CA SER A 112 -2.70 -4.21 13.66
C SER A 112 -1.81 -4.43 12.45
N LYS A 113 -2.10 -5.46 11.63
CA LYS A 113 -1.34 -5.75 10.40
C LYS A 113 -1.45 -4.64 9.35
N PHE A 114 -2.60 -3.96 9.28
CA PHE A 114 -2.78 -2.83 8.37
C PHE A 114 -1.97 -1.61 8.82
N ASP A 115 -1.93 -1.34 10.12
CA ASP A 115 -1.11 -0.27 10.71
C ASP A 115 0.39 -0.57 10.57
N GLU A 116 0.81 -1.82 10.79
CA GLU A 116 2.18 -2.30 10.50
C GLU A 116 2.57 -2.06 9.03
N LEU A 117 1.70 -2.42 8.07
CA LEU A 117 1.92 -2.20 6.65
C LEU A 117 1.92 -0.71 6.27
N ILE A 118 1.15 0.14 6.95
CA ILE A 118 1.22 1.61 6.78
C ILE A 118 2.60 2.12 7.21
N ILE A 119 3.09 1.69 8.38
CA ILE A 119 4.40 2.09 8.90
C ILE A 119 5.52 1.61 7.96
N GLU A 120 5.46 0.38 7.47
CA GLU A 120 6.43 -0.14 6.50
C GLU A 120 6.40 0.65 5.18
N ASN A 121 5.20 0.92 4.64
CA ASN A 121 5.05 1.69 3.40
C ASN A 121 5.56 3.13 3.56
N GLU A 122 5.31 3.78 4.70
CA GLU A 122 5.86 5.10 4.99
C GLU A 122 7.39 5.06 5.18
N ALA A 123 7.93 4.03 5.81
CA ALA A 123 9.38 3.83 5.95
C ALA A 123 10.06 3.62 4.58
N LEU A 124 9.50 2.78 3.72
CA LEU A 124 9.96 2.55 2.34
C LEU A 124 9.85 3.82 1.49
N LYS A 125 8.78 4.61 1.67
CA LYS A 125 8.63 5.91 1.00
C LYS A 125 9.68 6.92 1.47
N ARG A 126 9.96 6.99 2.77
CA ARG A 126 11.05 7.81 3.35
C ARG A 126 12.44 7.32 2.92
N GLN A 127 12.65 6.01 2.71
CA GLN A 127 13.88 5.46 2.15
C GLN A 127 14.03 5.82 0.67
N THR A 128 12.96 5.70 -0.12
CA THR A 128 12.94 6.06 -1.55
C THR A 128 13.19 7.55 -1.73
N GLN A 129 12.59 8.40 -0.90
CA GLN A 129 12.87 9.84 -0.91
C GLN A 129 14.34 10.13 -0.59
N ARG A 130 14.90 9.56 0.49
CA ARG A 130 16.33 9.73 0.83
C ARG A 130 17.26 9.29 -0.31
N LEU A 131 16.99 8.15 -0.95
CA LEU A 131 17.77 7.69 -2.11
C LEU A 131 17.58 8.59 -3.34
N THR A 132 16.42 9.23 -3.49
CA THR A 132 16.18 10.21 -4.57
C THR A 132 16.96 11.50 -4.28
N ASP A 133 16.85 12.03 -3.06
CA ASP A 133 17.59 13.22 -2.60
C ASP A 133 19.11 13.00 -2.66
N GLU A 134 19.62 11.81 -2.30
CA GLU A 134 21.02 11.42 -2.46
C GLU A 134 21.43 11.31 -3.93
N ASN A 135 20.60 10.73 -4.80
CA ASN A 135 20.90 10.65 -6.23
C ASN A 135 20.87 12.04 -6.89
N ASP A 136 19.95 12.92 -6.52
CA ASP A 136 19.87 14.29 -7.02
C ASP A 136 21.04 15.14 -6.48
N SER A 137 21.43 14.96 -5.21
CA SER A 137 22.65 15.57 -4.66
C SER A 137 23.89 15.06 -5.38
N LEU A 138 24.00 13.75 -5.66
CA LEU A 138 25.12 13.18 -6.41
C LEU A 138 25.10 13.60 -7.89
N LEU A 139 23.93 13.89 -8.47
CA LEU A 139 23.79 14.44 -9.82
C LEU A 139 24.28 15.89 -9.85
N VAL A 140 23.91 16.70 -8.86
CA VAL A 140 24.39 18.08 -8.68
C VAL A 140 25.88 18.11 -8.34
N ASP A 141 26.38 17.20 -7.52
CA ASP A 141 27.82 17.06 -7.25
C ASP A 141 28.56 16.62 -8.52
N MET A 142 28.03 15.67 -9.30
CA MET A 142 28.63 15.26 -10.57
C MET A 142 28.58 16.35 -11.65
N GLN A 143 27.57 17.23 -11.63
CA GLN A 143 27.48 18.40 -12.52
C GLN A 143 28.35 19.57 -12.06
N SER A 144 28.48 19.79 -10.75
CA SER A 144 29.36 20.84 -10.19
C SER A 144 30.82 20.40 -10.14
N ILE A 145 31.09 19.09 -10.18
CA ILE A 145 32.36 18.48 -10.61
C ILE A 145 32.47 18.63 -12.14
N ASP A 146 32.43 19.89 -12.57
CA ASP A 146 32.91 20.35 -13.87
C ASP A 146 34.46 20.24 -13.90
N PHE A 147 34.99 19.02 -13.76
CA PHE A 147 36.38 18.72 -14.06
C PHE A 147 36.76 19.18 -15.45
N LYS A 148 35.78 19.31 -16.36
CA LYS A 148 35.99 19.91 -17.67
C LYS A 148 36.24 21.41 -17.60
N ASN A 149 35.42 22.19 -16.88
CA ASN A 149 35.65 23.64 -16.76
C ASN A 149 36.92 23.94 -15.95
N GLU A 150 37.24 23.20 -14.88
CA GLU A 150 38.51 23.40 -14.15
C GLU A 150 39.74 22.97 -14.98
N VAL A 151 39.68 21.86 -15.72
CA VAL A 151 40.77 21.45 -16.61
C VAL A 151 40.90 22.39 -17.80
N ASP A 152 39.81 22.92 -18.35
CA ASP A 152 39.83 23.86 -19.46
C ASP A 152 40.28 25.27 -19.00
N ASP A 153 39.93 25.73 -17.79
CA ASP A 153 40.47 26.94 -17.16
C ASP A 153 41.97 26.81 -16.83
N LEU A 154 42.40 25.65 -16.31
CA LEU A 154 43.82 25.36 -16.09
C LEU A 154 44.57 25.22 -17.42
N SER A 155 43.95 24.66 -18.45
CA SER A 155 44.50 24.58 -19.81
C SER A 155 44.64 25.96 -20.44
N LEU A 156 43.64 26.83 -20.28
CA LEU A 156 43.68 28.24 -20.67
C LEU A 156 44.77 29.00 -19.93
N LYS A 157 44.87 28.86 -18.59
CA LYS A 157 45.96 29.47 -17.81
C LYS A 157 47.34 28.97 -18.20
N ILE A 158 47.51 27.67 -18.48
CA ILE A 158 48.76 27.12 -19.02
C ILE A 158 49.05 27.72 -20.40
N LYS A 159 48.04 27.92 -21.24
CA LYS A 159 48.21 28.52 -22.57
C LYS A 159 48.62 29.98 -22.48
N THR A 160 47.92 30.81 -21.70
CA THR A 160 48.27 32.22 -21.49
C THR A 160 49.64 32.38 -20.82
N LEU A 161 49.97 31.56 -19.82
CA LEU A 161 51.31 31.57 -19.20
C LEU A 161 52.41 31.19 -20.19
N ASN A 162 52.17 30.26 -21.13
CA ASN A 162 53.12 29.91 -22.18
C ASN A 162 53.27 31.03 -23.23
N GLU A 163 52.19 31.71 -23.59
CA GLU A 163 52.20 32.87 -24.49
C GLU A 163 52.96 34.05 -23.84
N GLU A 164 52.71 34.35 -22.56
CA GLU A 164 53.48 35.33 -21.77
C GLU A 164 54.96 34.96 -21.64
N LEU A 165 55.27 33.66 -21.41
CA LEU A 165 56.63 33.12 -21.42
C LEU A 165 57.33 33.36 -22.76
N SER A 166 56.63 33.13 -23.86
CA SER A 166 57.13 33.33 -25.22
C SER A 166 57.39 34.82 -25.49
N GLU A 167 56.47 35.70 -25.12
CA GLU A 167 56.66 37.15 -25.25
C GLU A 167 57.82 37.67 -24.38
N LEU A 168 57.91 37.23 -23.12
CA LEU A 168 58.98 37.64 -22.21
C LEU A 168 60.33 37.12 -22.69
N LYS A 169 60.38 35.93 -23.29
CA LYS A 169 61.58 35.39 -23.92
C LYS A 169 61.99 36.19 -25.15
N LEU A 170 61.05 36.56 -26.03
CA LEU A 170 61.32 37.44 -27.17
C LEU A 170 61.89 38.79 -26.69
N LYS A 171 61.22 39.42 -25.71
CA LYS A 171 61.64 40.69 -25.08
C LYS A 171 62.96 40.60 -24.30
N TYR A 172 63.37 39.40 -23.89
CA TYR A 172 64.67 39.11 -23.28
C TYR A 172 65.74 39.00 -24.36
N ASP A 173 65.47 38.25 -25.44
CA ASP A 173 66.39 38.06 -26.56
C ASP A 173 66.65 39.39 -27.29
N ASP A 174 65.61 40.20 -27.52
CA ASP A 174 65.69 41.59 -28.05
C ASP A 174 66.59 42.49 -27.17
N LYS A 175 66.50 42.35 -25.84
CA LYS A 175 67.36 43.11 -24.90
C LYS A 175 68.76 42.53 -24.75
N CYS A 176 68.95 41.27 -25.10
CA CYS A 176 70.27 40.65 -25.20
C CYS A 176 71.00 41.16 -26.45
N SER A 177 70.33 41.30 -27.60
CA SER A 177 70.89 41.95 -28.78
C SER A 177 71.13 43.45 -28.56
N GLU A 178 70.19 44.19 -27.96
CA GLU A 178 70.40 45.61 -27.57
C GLU A 178 71.61 45.77 -26.62
N ASN A 179 71.80 44.86 -25.66
CA ASN A 179 72.98 44.87 -24.78
C ASN A 179 74.28 44.48 -25.51
N LEU A 180 74.24 43.60 -26.50
CA LEU A 180 75.41 43.26 -27.32
C LEU A 180 75.83 44.45 -28.19
N GLU A 181 74.87 45.17 -28.79
CA GLU A 181 75.11 46.39 -29.55
C GLU A 181 75.64 47.54 -28.66
N LEU A 182 75.04 47.75 -27.48
CA LEU A 182 75.55 48.70 -26.50
C LEU A 182 76.95 48.33 -26.01
N LYS A 183 77.23 47.04 -25.76
CA LYS A 183 78.54 46.58 -25.33
C LYS A 183 79.60 46.77 -26.43
N ALA A 184 79.28 46.44 -27.68
CA ALA A 184 80.16 46.71 -28.83
C ALA A 184 80.42 48.22 -29.01
N SER A 185 79.39 49.05 -28.78
CA SER A 185 79.52 50.52 -28.81
C SER A 185 80.41 51.07 -27.69
N ILE A 186 80.41 50.42 -26.51
CA ILE A 186 81.31 50.74 -25.38
C ILE A 186 82.75 50.30 -25.68
N GLU A 187 82.95 49.12 -26.29
CA GLU A 187 84.29 48.62 -26.66
C GLU A 187 84.94 49.44 -27.81
N SER A 188 84.14 50.16 -28.61
CA SER A 188 84.63 51.00 -29.70
C SER A 188 85.05 52.43 -29.31
N ASN A 189 84.68 52.95 -28.13
CA ASN A 189 84.90 54.36 -27.77
C ASN A 189 85.32 54.56 -26.31
N ASN A 190 86.53 55.11 -26.11
CA ASN A 190 87.04 55.44 -24.78
C ASN A 190 86.41 56.75 -24.23
N ALA A 191 85.36 56.59 -23.39
CA ALA A 191 84.72 57.58 -22.49
C ALA A 191 83.78 58.62 -23.16
N PRO A 192 82.79 59.22 -22.44
CA PRO A 192 82.53 59.21 -20.99
C PRO A 192 81.58 58.09 -20.48
N SER A 193 81.65 57.80 -19.18
CA SER A 193 81.48 56.44 -18.63
C SER A 193 80.13 56.10 -17.98
N ASP A 194 79.40 57.06 -17.42
CA ASP A 194 78.51 56.71 -16.30
C ASP A 194 77.04 56.53 -16.67
N GLU A 195 76.49 57.34 -17.59
CA GLU A 195 75.07 57.21 -17.94
C GLU A 195 74.77 55.92 -18.74
N ILE A 196 75.69 55.50 -19.60
CA ILE A 196 75.60 54.25 -20.36
C ILE A 196 75.76 53.04 -19.41
N LYS A 197 76.69 53.08 -18.45
CA LYS A 197 76.78 52.06 -17.38
C LYS A 197 75.51 51.99 -16.54
N ILE A 198 74.91 53.12 -16.16
CA ILE A 198 73.65 53.14 -15.40
C ILE A 198 72.50 52.53 -16.22
N ARG A 199 72.45 52.73 -17.54
CA ARG A 199 71.47 52.05 -18.42
C ARG A 199 71.75 50.55 -18.51
N TYR A 200 73.01 50.14 -18.68
CA TYR A 200 73.44 48.75 -18.68
C TYR A 200 73.09 48.03 -17.36
N ASP A 201 73.38 48.63 -16.20
CA ASP A 201 73.03 48.05 -14.90
C ASP A 201 71.52 48.00 -14.65
N LYS A 202 70.75 48.97 -15.16
CA LYS A 202 69.28 48.95 -15.10
C LYS A 202 68.68 47.87 -15.99
N THR A 203 69.22 47.61 -17.18
CA THR A 203 68.77 46.48 -18.01
C THR A 203 69.20 45.16 -17.37
N LEU A 204 70.43 45.03 -16.88
CA LEU A 204 70.93 43.83 -16.19
C LEU A 204 70.07 43.46 -14.97
N LYS A 205 69.64 44.44 -14.17
CA LYS A 205 68.70 44.21 -13.04
C LYS A 205 67.33 43.71 -13.50
N LYS A 206 66.77 44.27 -14.58
CA LYS A 206 65.52 43.76 -15.17
C LYS A 206 65.67 42.34 -15.73
N MET A 207 66.79 42.05 -16.41
CA MET A 207 67.10 40.71 -16.94
C MET A 207 67.22 39.66 -15.83
N LYS A 208 67.82 40.01 -14.68
CA LYS A 208 67.85 39.14 -13.49
C LYS A 208 66.45 38.89 -12.92
N ALA A 209 65.64 39.93 -12.74
CA ALA A 209 64.27 39.79 -12.26
C ALA A 209 63.37 38.97 -13.19
N TYR A 210 63.53 39.09 -14.52
CA TYR A 210 62.85 38.22 -15.47
C TYR A 210 63.34 36.77 -15.38
N ARG A 211 64.65 36.54 -15.21
CA ARG A 211 65.21 35.20 -15.04
C ARG A 211 64.71 34.51 -13.76
N GLU A 212 64.56 35.24 -12.66
CA GLU A 212 63.99 34.72 -11.41
C GLU A 212 62.51 34.34 -11.58
N LYS A 213 61.70 35.22 -12.18
CA LYS A 213 60.29 34.92 -12.49
C LYS A 213 60.12 33.73 -13.43
N LEU A 214 60.97 33.61 -14.46
CA LEU A 214 60.99 32.45 -15.36
C LEU A 214 61.33 31.15 -14.61
N PHE A 215 62.18 31.22 -13.58
CA PHE A 215 62.53 30.07 -12.74
C PHE A 215 61.39 29.70 -11.78
N GLU A 216 60.68 30.67 -11.20
CA GLU A 216 59.49 30.43 -10.37
C GLU A 216 58.34 29.78 -11.16
N ILE A 217 58.05 30.26 -12.37
CA ILE A 217 57.03 29.68 -13.26
C ILE A 217 57.42 28.25 -13.68
N TYR A 218 58.70 27.98 -13.94
CA TYR A 218 59.20 26.63 -14.22
C TYR A 218 59.04 25.69 -13.00
N GLU A 219 59.38 26.17 -11.81
CA GLU A 219 58.99 25.64 -10.49
C GLU A 219 57.52 25.15 -10.45
N GLN A 220 56.59 26.07 -10.68
CA GLN A 220 55.15 25.79 -10.58
C GLN A 220 54.67 24.80 -11.66
N ALA A 221 55.12 24.97 -12.91
CA ALA A 221 54.76 24.08 -14.02
C ALA A 221 55.22 22.63 -13.79
N LYS A 222 56.37 22.44 -13.13
CA LYS A 222 56.91 21.12 -12.79
C LYS A 222 56.15 20.45 -11.66
N ILE A 223 55.69 21.20 -10.66
CA ILE A 223 54.82 20.69 -9.58
C ILE A 223 53.49 20.22 -10.17
N ILE A 224 52.81 21.08 -10.95
CA ILE A 224 51.55 20.75 -11.64
C ILE A 224 51.70 19.51 -12.56
N LYS A 225 52.84 19.37 -13.25
CA LYS A 225 53.13 18.19 -14.08
C LYS A 225 53.23 16.90 -13.26
N ASN A 226 53.79 16.96 -12.05
CA ASN A 226 53.88 15.81 -11.14
C ASN A 226 52.51 15.44 -10.57
N GLU A 227 51.70 16.44 -10.18
CA GLU A 227 50.33 16.27 -9.67
C GLU A 227 49.39 15.69 -10.74
N LYS A 228 49.47 16.19 -11.98
CA LYS A 228 48.80 15.56 -13.12
C LYS A 228 49.23 14.10 -13.30
N GLY A 229 50.51 13.79 -13.03
CA GLY A 229 51.06 12.44 -13.07
C GLY A 229 50.54 11.50 -11.97
N THR A 230 50.29 12.00 -10.76
CA THR A 230 49.68 11.21 -9.67
C THR A 230 48.18 11.01 -9.88
N LEU A 231 47.45 12.05 -10.28
CA LEU A 231 46.02 11.96 -10.62
C LEU A 231 45.77 10.97 -11.77
N LEU A 232 46.61 10.96 -12.81
CA LEU A 232 46.48 10.01 -13.92
C LEU A 232 46.72 8.55 -13.49
N LYS A 233 47.60 8.29 -12.52
CA LYS A 233 47.81 6.95 -11.94
C LYS A 233 46.60 6.52 -11.12
N MET A 234 46.14 7.38 -10.21
CA MET A 234 44.96 7.14 -9.39
C MET A 234 43.71 6.88 -10.24
N THR A 235 43.53 7.62 -11.33
CA THR A 235 42.43 7.41 -12.30
C THR A 235 42.51 6.03 -12.96
N LYS A 236 43.71 5.57 -13.34
CA LYS A 236 43.90 4.22 -13.90
C LYS A 236 43.63 3.12 -12.86
N GLU A 237 44.12 3.29 -11.65
CA GLU A 237 43.89 2.36 -10.54
C GLU A 237 42.38 2.22 -10.25
N TYR A 238 41.64 3.32 -10.13
CA TYR A 238 40.18 3.27 -10.00
C TYR A 238 39.49 2.62 -11.20
N GLY A 239 39.94 2.90 -12.43
CA GLY A 239 39.45 2.21 -13.63
C GLY A 239 39.65 0.68 -13.58
N GLU A 240 40.78 0.21 -13.06
CA GLU A 240 41.03 -1.22 -12.86
C GLU A 240 40.17 -1.83 -11.74
N TYR A 241 39.89 -1.11 -10.65
CA TYR A 241 38.98 -1.56 -9.60
C TYR A 241 37.53 -1.65 -10.08
N VAL A 242 37.05 -0.65 -10.83
CA VAL A 242 35.70 -0.67 -11.43
C VAL A 242 35.54 -1.86 -12.39
N ASN A 243 36.55 -2.14 -13.24
CA ASN A 243 36.53 -3.32 -14.12
C ASN A 243 36.50 -4.65 -13.34
N LYS A 244 37.20 -4.74 -12.20
CA LYS A 244 37.15 -5.92 -11.31
C LYS A 244 35.74 -6.08 -10.71
N TRP A 245 35.17 -5.02 -10.16
CA TRP A 245 33.82 -5.05 -9.58
C TRP A 245 32.75 -5.38 -10.63
N GLN A 246 32.81 -4.83 -11.85
CA GLN A 246 31.91 -5.22 -12.94
C GLN A 246 32.00 -6.71 -13.27
N LYS A 247 33.21 -7.28 -13.28
CA LYS A 247 33.42 -8.71 -13.51
C LYS A 247 32.89 -9.57 -12.36
N ASP A 248 33.10 -9.15 -11.12
CA ASP A 248 32.61 -9.87 -9.93
C ASP A 248 31.08 -9.81 -9.82
N ILE A 249 30.46 -8.66 -10.16
CA ILE A 249 29.00 -8.50 -10.27
C ILE A 249 28.43 -9.39 -11.37
N ALA A 250 29.08 -9.47 -12.54
CA ALA A 250 28.67 -10.37 -13.62
C ALA A 250 28.78 -11.86 -13.22
N ASN A 251 29.82 -12.23 -12.48
CA ASN A 251 29.99 -13.59 -11.93
C ASN A 251 28.93 -13.92 -10.87
N ALA A 252 28.60 -12.98 -9.99
CA ALA A 252 27.54 -13.14 -9.00
C ALA A 252 26.15 -13.26 -9.66
N SER A 253 25.86 -12.39 -10.64
CA SER A 253 24.61 -12.41 -11.42
C SER A 253 24.43 -13.73 -12.19
N THR A 254 25.47 -14.21 -12.88
CA THR A 254 25.40 -15.50 -13.58
C THR A 254 25.22 -16.68 -12.62
N ARG A 255 25.82 -16.65 -11.42
CA ARG A 255 25.61 -17.65 -10.38
C ARG A 255 24.17 -17.64 -9.84
N LEU A 256 23.59 -16.46 -9.59
CA LEU A 256 22.19 -16.32 -9.19
C LEU A 256 21.24 -16.83 -10.29
N VAL A 257 21.51 -16.53 -11.57
CA VAL A 257 20.73 -17.05 -12.70
C VAL A 257 20.80 -18.58 -12.81
N ILE A 258 21.94 -19.20 -12.50
CA ILE A 258 22.06 -20.67 -12.43
C ILE A 258 21.20 -21.20 -11.26
N GLN A 259 21.32 -20.63 -10.07
CA GLN A 259 20.56 -21.08 -8.90
C GLN A 259 19.04 -20.91 -9.07
N ILE A 260 18.59 -19.83 -9.73
CA ILE A 260 17.19 -19.64 -10.13
C ILE A 260 16.74 -20.72 -11.12
N LYS A 261 17.60 -21.15 -12.06
CA LYS A 261 17.27 -22.25 -13.00
C LYS A 261 17.19 -23.60 -12.30
N GLU A 262 18.06 -23.86 -11.33
CA GLU A 262 18.04 -25.08 -10.51
C GLU A 262 16.75 -25.15 -9.67
N LEU A 263 16.39 -24.09 -8.95
CA LEU A 263 15.13 -24.00 -8.20
C LEU A 263 13.89 -24.14 -9.12
N ASN A 264 13.90 -23.55 -10.31
CA ASN A 264 12.81 -23.71 -11.28
C ASN A 264 12.70 -25.15 -11.86
N LEU A 265 13.80 -25.92 -11.88
CA LEU A 265 13.76 -27.34 -12.24
C LEU A 265 13.23 -28.19 -11.08
N GLU A 266 13.60 -27.85 -9.84
CA GLU A 266 13.10 -28.51 -8.64
C GLU A 266 11.60 -28.29 -8.44
N ILE A 267 11.11 -27.05 -8.63
CA ILE A 267 9.67 -26.73 -8.64
C ILE A 267 8.92 -27.59 -9.67
N LYS A 268 9.41 -27.67 -10.92
CA LYS A 268 8.79 -28.52 -11.95
C LYS A 268 8.78 -30.00 -11.58
N SER A 269 9.86 -30.49 -10.97
CA SER A 269 9.91 -31.87 -10.44
C SER A 269 8.87 -32.10 -9.35
N LYS A 270 8.58 -31.09 -8.51
CA LYS A 270 7.57 -31.18 -7.45
C LYS A 270 6.15 -31.05 -7.99
N ASP A 271 5.91 -30.20 -9.00
CA ASP A 271 4.62 -30.13 -9.70
C ASP A 271 4.27 -31.45 -10.41
N GLU A 272 5.26 -32.13 -11.01
CA GLU A 272 5.07 -33.48 -11.57
C GLU A 272 4.78 -34.54 -10.49
N GLU A 273 5.38 -34.42 -9.31
CA GLU A 273 5.15 -35.32 -8.18
C GLU A 273 3.75 -35.11 -7.57
N ILE A 274 3.33 -33.85 -7.41
CA ILE A 274 1.97 -33.48 -7.00
C ILE A 274 0.93 -34.06 -7.97
N LYS A 275 1.10 -33.88 -9.29
CA LYS A 275 0.17 -34.46 -10.28
C LYS A 275 0.06 -35.99 -10.20
N ARG A 276 1.16 -36.69 -9.94
CA ARG A 276 1.12 -38.16 -9.74
C ARG A 276 0.37 -38.54 -8.47
N LEU A 277 0.49 -37.75 -7.40
CA LEU A 277 -0.25 -37.95 -6.16
C LEU A 277 -1.74 -37.64 -6.33
N GLU A 278 -2.10 -36.57 -7.05
CA GLU A 278 -3.48 -36.23 -7.43
C GLU A 278 -4.12 -37.35 -8.27
N GLU A 279 -3.45 -37.81 -9.32
CA GLU A 279 -3.92 -38.95 -10.12
C GLU A 279 -4.08 -40.24 -9.29
N SER A 280 -3.20 -40.47 -8.31
CA SER A 280 -3.28 -41.62 -7.41
C SER A 280 -4.46 -41.50 -6.45
N LEU A 281 -4.69 -40.30 -5.90
CA LEU A 281 -5.82 -39.98 -5.03
C LEU A 281 -7.15 -40.11 -5.79
N GLU A 282 -7.21 -39.66 -7.05
CA GLU A 282 -8.42 -39.78 -7.89
C GLU A 282 -8.69 -41.25 -8.26
N LYS A 283 -7.64 -42.06 -8.51
CA LYS A 283 -7.78 -43.52 -8.71
C LYS A 283 -8.23 -44.22 -7.43
N ALA A 284 -7.71 -43.83 -6.26
CA ALA A 284 -8.15 -44.37 -4.97
C ALA A 284 -9.61 -44.00 -4.66
N SER A 285 -10.01 -42.75 -4.93
CA SER A 285 -11.39 -42.27 -4.80
C SER A 285 -12.36 -43.05 -5.70
N LYS A 286 -12.02 -43.24 -6.99
CA LYS A 286 -12.84 -44.04 -7.92
C LYS A 286 -12.93 -45.51 -7.52
N ASN A 287 -11.89 -46.07 -6.90
CA ASN A 287 -11.89 -47.45 -6.41
C ASN A 287 -12.66 -47.65 -5.09
N SER A 288 -13.02 -46.60 -4.33
CA SER A 288 -13.85 -46.74 -3.12
C SER A 288 -15.36 -46.72 -3.41
N MET A 289 -15.77 -46.69 -4.68
CA MET A 289 -17.17 -46.54 -5.13
C MET A 289 -17.73 -47.77 -5.86
N THR A 290 -17.09 -48.95 -5.74
CA THR A 290 -17.63 -50.21 -6.27
C THR A 290 -18.69 -50.80 -5.35
N ASN A 291 -19.96 -50.63 -5.74
CA ASN A 291 -21.20 -50.97 -5.01
C ASN A 291 -21.41 -52.44 -4.56
N GLU A 292 -20.49 -53.37 -4.82
CA GLU A 292 -20.74 -54.83 -4.67
C GLU A 292 -20.78 -55.37 -3.23
N SER A 293 -20.35 -54.59 -2.24
CA SER A 293 -20.42 -54.97 -0.83
C SER A 293 -21.71 -54.49 -0.16
N VAL A 294 -22.24 -53.33 -0.55
CA VAL A 294 -23.43 -52.71 0.07
C VAL A 294 -24.69 -53.50 -0.27
N GLU A 295 -24.92 -53.86 -1.54
CA GLU A 295 -26.10 -54.65 -1.94
C GLU A 295 -26.19 -56.00 -1.19
N LYS A 296 -25.05 -56.67 -0.95
CA LYS A 296 -25.02 -57.96 -0.24
C LYS A 296 -25.47 -57.83 1.22
N TYR A 297 -25.06 -56.77 1.91
CA TYR A 297 -25.51 -56.51 3.28
C TYR A 297 -26.97 -56.04 3.34
N GLU A 298 -27.47 -55.34 2.32
CA GLU A 298 -28.90 -54.98 2.23
C GLU A 298 -29.80 -56.21 2.00
N GLU A 299 -29.39 -57.17 1.17
CA GLU A 299 -30.09 -58.45 1.00
C GLU A 299 -30.07 -59.31 2.29
N GLU A 300 -28.94 -59.37 2.99
CA GLU A 300 -28.80 -60.13 4.24
C GLU A 300 -29.64 -59.53 5.39
N ILE A 301 -29.70 -58.20 5.50
CA ILE A 301 -30.60 -57.48 6.43
C ILE A 301 -32.08 -57.75 6.12
N LYS A 302 -32.44 -57.93 4.84
CA LYS A 302 -33.82 -58.21 4.42
C LYS A 302 -34.25 -59.62 4.83
N LEU A 303 -33.40 -60.63 4.62
CA LEU A 303 -33.65 -62.01 5.04
C LEU A 303 -33.78 -62.16 6.56
N LEU A 304 -32.94 -61.45 7.33
CA LEU A 304 -33.03 -61.44 8.80
C LEU A 304 -34.36 -60.85 9.32
N LYS A 305 -34.89 -59.81 8.66
CA LYS A 305 -36.19 -59.22 9.01
C LYS A 305 -37.36 -60.17 8.76
N GLU A 306 -37.33 -60.92 7.65
CA GLU A 306 -38.37 -61.93 7.36
C GLU A 306 -38.32 -63.10 8.36
N ALA A 307 -37.12 -63.53 8.76
CA ALA A 307 -36.95 -64.58 9.78
C ALA A 307 -37.57 -64.22 11.14
N ILE A 308 -37.34 -62.99 11.63
CA ILE A 308 -37.93 -62.50 12.90
C ILE A 308 -39.46 -62.52 12.82
N LEU A 309 -40.03 -62.02 11.71
CA LEU A 309 -41.48 -61.93 11.52
C LEU A 309 -42.19 -63.30 11.46
N THR A 310 -41.47 -64.39 11.12
CA THR A 310 -41.99 -65.76 11.24
C THR A 310 -41.91 -66.33 12.66
N LYS A 311 -40.89 -65.95 13.44
CA LYS A 311 -40.72 -66.39 14.84
C LYS A 311 -41.80 -65.83 15.75
N ASP A 312 -42.17 -64.56 15.59
CA ASP A 312 -43.21 -63.93 16.41
C ASP A 312 -44.58 -64.59 16.23
N LYS A 313 -44.94 -64.95 14.98
CA LYS A 313 -46.20 -65.65 14.67
C LYS A 313 -46.31 -67.01 15.36
N MET A 314 -45.22 -67.77 15.42
CA MET A 314 -45.20 -69.07 16.11
C MET A 314 -45.40 -68.90 17.63
N LEU A 315 -44.90 -67.80 18.20
CA LEU A 315 -44.98 -67.49 19.63
C LEU A 315 -46.43 -67.13 20.05
N ASP A 316 -47.19 -66.48 19.19
CA ASP A 316 -48.60 -66.19 19.42
C ASP A 316 -49.51 -67.43 19.25
N GLU A 317 -49.20 -68.34 18.32
CA GLU A 317 -49.88 -69.63 18.18
C GLU A 317 -49.71 -70.52 19.44
N GLU A 318 -48.52 -70.52 20.04
CA GLU A 318 -48.27 -71.26 21.29
C GLU A 318 -48.99 -70.65 22.51
N ARG A 319 -49.14 -69.32 22.54
CA ARG A 319 -49.96 -68.62 23.57
C ARG A 319 -51.46 -68.90 23.42
N GLU A 320 -51.96 -69.02 22.19
CA GLU A 320 -53.32 -69.47 21.86
C GLU A 320 -53.59 -70.90 22.36
N ALA A 321 -52.61 -71.81 22.19
CA ALA A 321 -52.70 -73.19 22.65
C ALA A 321 -52.75 -73.30 24.19
N GLN A 322 -51.92 -72.54 24.92
CA GLN A 322 -51.90 -72.55 26.39
C GLN A 322 -53.19 -72.04 27.03
N LYS A 323 -53.95 -71.14 26.37
CA LYS A 323 -55.26 -70.69 26.86
C LYS A 323 -56.34 -71.77 26.82
N LYS A 324 -56.26 -72.73 25.89
CA LYS A 324 -57.30 -73.76 25.67
C LYS A 324 -57.25 -74.93 26.66
N LEU A 325 -56.19 -75.04 27.48
CA LEU A 325 -55.95 -76.17 28.39
C LEU A 325 -56.47 -75.96 29.84
N LYS A 326 -57.12 -74.83 30.16
CA LYS A 326 -57.43 -74.43 31.55
C LYS A 326 -58.90 -74.54 32.02
N GLN A 327 -59.78 -75.28 31.33
CA GLN A 327 -61.21 -75.38 31.71
C GLN A 327 -61.79 -76.82 31.69
N ALA A 328 -61.54 -77.56 32.79
CA ALA A 328 -62.15 -78.85 33.17
C ALA A 328 -61.81 -79.14 34.66
N VAL A 329 -62.56 -79.81 35.55
CA VAL A 329 -63.94 -80.38 35.61
C VAL A 329 -64.48 -80.13 37.04
N LYS A 330 -65.80 -80.05 37.28
CA LYS A 330 -66.41 -80.19 38.64
C LYS A 330 -67.79 -80.86 38.62
N LYS A 331 -67.99 -81.97 39.36
CA LYS A 331 -69.15 -82.29 40.25
C LYS A 331 -69.03 -83.69 40.95
N PRO A 332 -69.70 -83.96 42.10
CA PRO A 332 -69.32 -85.03 43.05
C PRO A 332 -70.46 -85.98 43.57
N SER A 333 -70.09 -87.05 44.30
CA SER A 333 -70.85 -87.81 45.36
C SER A 333 -69.94 -88.96 45.86
N VAL A 334 -69.78 -89.32 47.15
CA VAL A 334 -70.75 -89.85 48.16
C VAL A 334 -70.23 -89.67 49.62
N LEU A 335 -71.02 -89.01 50.48
CA LEU A 335 -70.48 -88.06 51.49
C LEU A 335 -69.85 -88.58 52.80
N ASP A 336 -70.25 -89.73 53.37
CA ASP A 336 -70.07 -89.95 54.84
C ASP A 336 -68.93 -90.92 55.26
N LEU A 337 -68.27 -91.58 54.30
CA LEU A 337 -66.91 -92.12 54.49
C LEU A 337 -65.85 -91.20 53.85
N GLU A 338 -66.30 -90.36 52.92
CA GLU A 338 -65.47 -89.31 52.33
C GLU A 338 -65.03 -88.29 53.37
N LEU A 339 -65.82 -87.92 54.40
CA LEU A 339 -65.40 -86.88 55.36
C LEU A 339 -64.02 -87.06 56.02
N VAL A 340 -63.63 -88.28 56.40
CA VAL A 340 -62.32 -88.53 57.06
C VAL A 340 -61.16 -88.60 56.06
N ASP A 341 -61.39 -89.16 54.87
CA ASP A 341 -60.41 -89.11 53.78
C ASP A 341 -60.36 -87.72 53.13
N LEU A 342 -61.44 -86.94 53.19
CA LEU A 342 -61.51 -85.52 52.83
C LEU A 342 -60.82 -84.65 53.86
N GLU A 343 -60.82 -84.98 55.15
CA GLU A 343 -60.00 -84.29 56.16
C GLU A 343 -58.51 -84.57 55.94
N LYS A 344 -58.11 -85.83 55.75
CA LYS A 344 -56.70 -86.17 55.45
C LYS A 344 -56.25 -85.65 54.09
N THR A 345 -57.09 -85.74 53.06
CA THR A 345 -56.78 -85.12 51.77
C THR A 345 -56.93 -83.60 51.81
N LEU A 346 -57.72 -82.99 52.71
CA LEU A 346 -57.66 -81.55 52.99
C LEU A 346 -56.35 -81.18 53.66
N GLU A 347 -55.85 -81.92 54.64
CA GLU A 347 -54.56 -81.64 55.25
C GLU A 347 -53.41 -81.84 54.26
N GLU A 348 -53.44 -82.88 53.43
CA GLU A 348 -52.49 -83.03 52.33
C GLU A 348 -52.66 -81.93 51.26
N LEU A 349 -53.89 -81.57 50.88
CA LEU A 349 -54.17 -80.54 49.87
C LEU A 349 -53.80 -79.17 50.41
N ASN A 350 -53.96 -78.91 51.70
CA ASN A 350 -53.60 -77.66 52.38
C ASN A 350 -52.08 -77.61 52.60
N ARG A 351 -51.41 -78.74 52.90
CA ARG A 351 -49.94 -78.84 52.86
C ARG A 351 -49.40 -78.64 51.44
N LYS A 352 -50.03 -79.22 50.43
CA LYS A 352 -49.72 -79.01 49.00
C LYS A 352 -50.01 -77.56 48.59
N LEU A 353 -51.08 -76.95 49.09
CA LEU A 353 -51.43 -75.54 48.91
C LEU A 353 -50.37 -74.64 49.54
N GLU A 354 -49.89 -74.96 50.74
CA GLU A 354 -48.89 -74.16 51.45
C GLU A 354 -47.50 -74.28 50.79
N VAL A 355 -47.12 -75.47 50.31
CA VAL A 355 -45.95 -75.64 49.44
C VAL A 355 -46.14 -74.88 48.13
N LYS A 356 -47.34 -74.88 47.54
CA LYS A 356 -47.62 -74.11 46.31
C LYS A 356 -47.65 -72.60 46.54
N LYS A 357 -48.13 -72.11 47.69
CA LYS A 357 -48.02 -70.69 48.09
C LYS A 357 -46.57 -70.29 48.28
N LYS A 358 -45.74 -71.11 48.92
CA LYS A 358 -44.29 -70.86 49.03
C LYS A 358 -43.62 -70.82 47.66
N GLN A 359 -43.94 -71.77 46.77
CA GLN A 359 -43.47 -71.74 45.38
C GLN A 359 -43.98 -70.51 44.61
N VAL A 360 -45.21 -70.05 44.85
CA VAL A 360 -45.74 -68.81 44.26
C VAL A 360 -45.00 -67.59 44.78
N LEU A 361 -44.75 -67.48 46.09
CA LEU A 361 -43.98 -66.38 46.69
C LEU A 361 -42.51 -66.38 46.23
N GLU A 362 -41.89 -67.55 46.06
CA GLU A 362 -40.55 -67.69 45.48
C GLU A 362 -40.54 -67.27 44.00
N LEU A 363 -41.57 -67.65 43.23
CA LEU A 363 -41.73 -67.22 41.85
C LEU A 363 -42.02 -65.71 41.74
N GLU A 364 -42.85 -65.13 42.60
CA GLU A 364 -43.12 -63.69 42.67
C GLU A 364 -41.86 -62.91 43.06
N SER A 365 -41.07 -63.41 44.01
CA SER A 365 -39.77 -62.85 44.39
C SER A 365 -38.77 -62.87 43.22
N THR A 366 -38.66 -64.01 42.52
CA THR A 366 -37.78 -64.09 41.33
C THR A 366 -38.27 -63.24 40.16
N ILE A 367 -39.59 -63.08 39.98
CA ILE A 367 -40.19 -62.14 39.01
C ILE A 367 -39.85 -60.68 39.38
N ASN A 368 -39.88 -60.31 40.66
CA ASN A 368 -39.47 -58.95 41.08
C ASN A 368 -37.99 -58.69 40.80
N VAL A 369 -37.08 -59.61 41.15
CA VAL A 369 -35.65 -59.47 40.82
C VAL A 369 -35.42 -59.43 39.30
N GLN A 370 -36.20 -60.19 38.52
CA GLN A 370 -36.18 -60.10 37.06
C GLN A 370 -36.71 -58.75 36.54
N ASN A 371 -37.76 -58.18 37.14
CA ASN A 371 -38.24 -56.84 36.79
C ASN A 371 -37.24 -55.74 37.15
N GLU A 372 -36.57 -55.82 38.30
CA GLU A 372 -35.50 -54.89 38.70
C GLU A 372 -34.31 -54.93 37.73
N THR A 373 -33.87 -56.14 37.35
CA THR A 373 -32.80 -56.29 36.34
C THR A 373 -33.24 -55.85 34.94
N ILE A 374 -34.48 -56.11 34.52
CA ILE A 374 -35.05 -55.58 33.27
C ILE A 374 -35.10 -54.05 33.30
N ASN A 375 -35.47 -53.43 34.43
CA ASN A 375 -35.49 -51.97 34.57
C ASN A 375 -34.06 -51.39 34.53
N SER A 376 -33.08 -52.04 35.17
CA SER A 376 -31.66 -51.66 35.05
C SER A 376 -31.18 -51.74 33.60
N PHE A 377 -31.50 -52.81 32.87
CA PHE A 377 -31.14 -52.92 31.45
C PHE A 377 -31.85 -51.90 30.57
N LYS A 378 -33.11 -51.55 30.85
CA LYS A 378 -33.81 -50.46 30.15
C LYS A 378 -33.14 -49.11 30.37
N SER A 379 -32.75 -48.77 31.60
CA SER A 379 -32.02 -47.53 31.88
C SER A 379 -30.66 -47.50 31.18
N GLN A 380 -29.95 -48.63 31.15
CA GLN A 380 -28.69 -48.75 30.40
C GLN A 380 -28.90 -48.57 28.88
N ILE A 381 -29.91 -49.23 28.30
CA ILE A 381 -30.27 -49.05 26.88
C ILE A 381 -30.59 -47.58 26.60
N SER A 382 -31.42 -46.93 27.41
CA SER A 382 -31.77 -45.51 27.24
C SER A 382 -30.52 -44.61 27.27
N SER A 383 -29.58 -44.86 28.18
CA SER A 383 -28.31 -44.09 28.24
C SER A 383 -27.38 -44.36 27.05
N LEU A 384 -27.40 -45.57 26.49
CA LEU A 384 -26.63 -45.92 25.29
C LEU A 384 -27.25 -45.35 24.02
N GLU A 385 -28.59 -45.27 23.96
CA GLU A 385 -29.33 -44.60 22.89
C GLU A 385 -29.09 -43.08 22.90
N GLU A 386 -29.09 -42.45 24.09
CA GLU A 386 -28.76 -41.03 24.27
C GLU A 386 -27.30 -40.73 23.87
N ASN A 387 -26.34 -41.54 24.32
CA ASN A 387 -24.93 -41.42 23.91
C ASN A 387 -24.75 -41.65 22.39
N LEU A 388 -25.47 -42.59 21.80
CA LEU A 388 -25.41 -42.84 20.35
C LEU A 388 -25.98 -41.66 19.55
N GLU A 389 -27.02 -40.99 20.05
CA GLU A 389 -27.59 -39.82 19.39
C GLU A 389 -26.70 -38.58 19.54
N SER A 390 -26.05 -38.38 20.69
CA SER A 390 -25.06 -37.32 20.86
C SER A 390 -23.82 -37.50 19.96
N GLU A 391 -23.32 -38.73 19.82
CA GLU A 391 -22.24 -39.06 18.87
C GLU A 391 -22.65 -38.82 17.40
N LYS A 392 -23.88 -39.17 17.00
CA LYS A 392 -24.38 -38.82 15.66
C LYS A 392 -24.45 -37.31 15.45
N ALA A 393 -24.95 -36.56 16.44
CA ALA A 393 -25.02 -35.11 16.37
C ALA A 393 -23.62 -34.49 16.24
N HIS A 394 -22.66 -34.97 17.04
CA HIS A 394 -21.27 -34.54 16.97
C HIS A 394 -20.60 -34.91 15.63
N SER A 395 -20.86 -36.10 15.08
CA SER A 395 -20.38 -36.52 13.76
C SER A 395 -20.93 -35.63 12.63
N ILE A 396 -22.21 -35.25 12.70
CA ILE A 396 -22.84 -34.30 11.77
C ILE A 396 -22.20 -32.91 11.89
N GLU A 397 -21.91 -32.46 13.11
CA GLU A 397 -21.26 -31.17 13.36
C GLU A 397 -19.81 -31.13 12.85
N ILE A 398 -19.02 -32.17 13.13
CA ILE A 398 -17.67 -32.34 12.57
C ILE A 398 -17.74 -32.29 11.04
N LYS A 399 -18.67 -33.04 10.42
CA LYS A 399 -18.85 -33.06 8.97
C LYS A 399 -19.19 -31.66 8.42
N LYS A 400 -20.10 -30.94 9.07
CA LYS A 400 -20.48 -29.57 8.70
C LYS A 400 -19.31 -28.58 8.83
N ASN A 401 -18.49 -28.71 9.88
CA ASN A 401 -17.27 -27.90 10.06
C ASN A 401 -16.25 -28.22 8.95
N LEU A 402 -16.05 -29.50 8.63
CA LEU A 402 -15.14 -29.96 7.58
C LEU A 402 -15.61 -29.46 6.19
N ASP A 403 -16.91 -29.57 5.87
CA ASP A 403 -17.51 -28.99 4.66
C ASP A 403 -17.35 -27.44 4.61
N CYS A 404 -17.45 -26.76 5.75
CA CYS A 404 -17.22 -25.31 5.84
C CYS A 404 -15.76 -24.94 5.55
N GLN A 405 -14.81 -25.66 6.14
CA GLN A 405 -13.37 -25.46 5.90
C GLN A 405 -12.99 -25.78 4.45
N LEU A 406 -13.56 -26.84 3.85
CA LEU A 406 -13.30 -27.22 2.47
C LEU A 406 -13.82 -26.17 1.47
N ASN A 407 -14.98 -25.56 1.76
CA ASN A 407 -15.47 -24.42 0.98
C ASN A 407 -14.61 -23.16 1.15
N LEU A 408 -14.15 -22.85 2.36
CA LEU A 408 -13.24 -21.72 2.61
C LEU A 408 -11.87 -21.90 1.91
N LEU A 409 -11.34 -23.12 1.90
CA LEU A 409 -10.14 -23.47 1.12
C LEU A 409 -10.36 -23.27 -0.39
N ARG A 410 -11.54 -23.62 -0.92
CA ARG A 410 -11.87 -23.37 -2.35
C ARG A 410 -12.01 -21.89 -2.68
N THR A 411 -12.63 -21.06 -1.82
CA THR A 411 -12.74 -19.62 -2.09
C THR A 411 -11.38 -18.93 -2.02
N THR A 412 -10.58 -19.23 -0.99
CA THR A 412 -9.21 -18.70 -0.86
C THR A 412 -8.27 -19.19 -1.96
N GLU A 413 -8.41 -20.43 -2.43
CA GLU A 413 -7.69 -20.91 -3.60
C GLU A 413 -8.11 -20.15 -4.88
N HIS A 414 -9.40 -19.89 -5.05
CA HIS A 414 -9.89 -19.11 -6.19
C HIS A 414 -9.35 -17.67 -6.18
N GLU A 415 -9.45 -16.98 -5.05
CA GLU A 415 -8.87 -15.63 -4.83
C GLU A 415 -7.36 -15.62 -5.09
N ARG A 416 -6.64 -16.67 -4.67
CA ARG A 416 -5.20 -16.85 -4.97
C ARG A 416 -4.96 -17.02 -6.48
N THR A 417 -5.77 -17.81 -7.18
CA THR A 417 -5.64 -17.98 -8.64
C THR A 417 -5.94 -16.69 -9.40
N GLU A 418 -6.93 -15.91 -8.98
CA GLU A 418 -7.25 -14.61 -9.59
C GLU A 418 -6.13 -13.60 -9.34
N SER A 419 -5.63 -13.52 -8.11
CA SER A 419 -4.49 -12.66 -7.73
C SER A 419 -3.24 -13.01 -8.55
N ASN A 420 -2.92 -14.30 -8.71
CA ASN A 420 -1.81 -14.74 -9.55
C ASN A 420 -2.00 -14.35 -11.02
N LEU A 421 -3.23 -14.42 -11.55
CA LEU A 421 -3.54 -14.08 -12.93
C LEU A 421 -3.44 -12.56 -13.18
N GLN A 422 -3.80 -11.74 -12.20
CA GLN A 422 -3.53 -10.29 -12.20
C GLN A 422 -2.02 -10.00 -12.13
N LEU A 423 -1.27 -10.74 -11.32
CA LEU A 423 0.20 -10.61 -11.20
C LEU A 423 0.91 -10.98 -12.52
N ASP A 424 0.46 -12.03 -13.21
CA ASP A 424 0.94 -12.43 -14.53
C ASP A 424 0.63 -11.39 -15.62
N LEU A 425 -0.53 -10.74 -15.57
CA LEU A 425 -0.89 -9.63 -16.46
C LEU A 425 0.01 -8.41 -16.19
N LEU A 426 0.24 -8.07 -14.91
CA LEU A 426 1.12 -6.97 -14.53
C LEU A 426 2.58 -7.23 -14.94
N ASN A 427 3.08 -8.47 -14.78
CA ASN A 427 4.39 -8.88 -15.26
C ASN A 427 4.53 -8.78 -16.79
N LYS A 428 3.51 -9.16 -17.56
CA LYS A 428 3.50 -8.99 -19.02
C LYS A 428 3.54 -7.51 -19.42
N ASN A 429 2.77 -6.66 -18.74
CA ASN A 429 2.80 -5.22 -18.97
C ASN A 429 4.17 -4.61 -18.61
N TYR A 430 4.77 -5.04 -17.50
CA TYR A 430 6.10 -4.61 -17.08
C TYR A 430 7.18 -5.00 -18.09
N GLU A 431 7.20 -6.25 -18.58
CA GLU A 431 8.15 -6.67 -19.62
C GLU A 431 7.91 -5.95 -20.96
N SER A 432 6.66 -5.62 -21.30
CA SER A 432 6.34 -4.80 -22.48
C SER A 432 6.90 -3.37 -22.34
N LEU A 433 6.62 -2.69 -21.22
CA LEU A 433 7.14 -1.35 -20.91
C LEU A 433 8.68 -1.33 -20.86
N LYS A 434 9.29 -2.40 -20.35
CA LYS A 434 10.74 -2.58 -20.29
C LYS A 434 11.36 -2.76 -21.69
N LEU A 435 10.65 -3.41 -22.61
CA LEU A 435 11.05 -3.55 -24.01
C LEU A 435 10.92 -2.22 -24.77
N GLU A 436 9.82 -1.48 -24.59
CA GLU A 436 9.61 -0.13 -25.13
C GLU A 436 10.67 0.87 -24.60
N ASN A 437 11.02 0.78 -23.31
CA ASN A 437 12.09 1.58 -22.70
C ASN A 437 13.49 1.21 -23.25
N ALA A 438 13.71 -0.05 -23.64
CA ALA A 438 14.93 -0.46 -24.33
C ALA A 438 14.98 0.04 -25.79
N GLU A 439 13.84 0.04 -26.48
CA GLU A 439 13.70 0.53 -27.85
C GLU A 439 13.91 2.05 -27.94
N THR A 440 13.22 2.83 -27.10
CA THR A 440 13.41 4.29 -27.00
C THR A 440 14.86 4.68 -26.64
N LYS A 441 15.53 3.93 -25.76
CA LYS A 441 16.97 4.10 -25.49
C LYS A 441 17.84 3.81 -26.70
N MET A 442 17.50 2.82 -27.51
CA MET A 442 18.21 2.51 -28.76
C MET A 442 18.01 3.61 -29.81
N GLU A 443 16.80 4.17 -29.94
CA GLU A 443 16.53 5.32 -30.81
C GLU A 443 17.25 6.58 -30.35
N MET A 444 17.29 6.84 -29.04
CA MET A 444 18.06 7.94 -28.46
C MET A 444 19.57 7.77 -28.72
N ALA A 445 20.13 6.57 -28.57
CA ALA A 445 21.52 6.29 -28.92
C ALA A 445 21.81 6.47 -30.42
N LYS A 446 20.86 6.08 -31.29
CA LYS A 446 20.97 6.26 -32.74
C LYS A 446 20.96 7.73 -33.14
N THR A 447 20.01 8.52 -32.61
CA THR A 447 19.91 9.96 -32.89
C THR A 447 21.13 10.73 -32.36
N ILE A 448 21.65 10.39 -31.18
CA ILE A 448 22.93 10.92 -30.67
C ILE A 448 24.07 10.60 -31.65
N GLY A 449 24.21 9.36 -32.11
CA GLY A 449 25.24 8.97 -33.08
C GLY A 449 25.10 9.63 -34.47
N GLU A 450 23.89 9.99 -34.90
CA GLU A 450 23.65 10.80 -36.11
C GLU A 450 24.02 12.28 -35.90
N MET A 451 23.71 12.83 -34.72
CA MET A 451 24.09 14.19 -34.34
C MET A 451 25.61 14.36 -34.19
N GLU A 452 26.31 13.39 -33.59
CA GLU A 452 27.77 13.38 -33.49
C GLU A 452 28.44 13.36 -34.88
N LYS A 453 27.97 12.50 -35.79
CA LYS A 453 28.46 12.48 -37.18
C LYS A 453 28.25 13.82 -37.88
N ARG A 454 27.08 14.44 -37.69
CA ARG A 454 26.79 15.76 -38.28
C ARG A 454 27.64 16.87 -37.65
N HIS A 455 27.91 16.80 -36.35
CA HIS A 455 28.83 17.70 -35.67
C HIS A 455 30.26 17.57 -36.24
N GLN A 456 30.77 16.35 -36.40
CA GLN A 456 32.08 16.09 -37.00
C GLN A 456 32.18 16.63 -38.44
N THR A 457 31.15 16.47 -39.28
CA THR A 457 31.16 17.05 -40.64
C THR A 457 31.20 18.58 -40.60
N LEU A 458 30.42 19.23 -39.73
CA LEU A 458 30.42 20.68 -39.57
C LEU A 458 31.74 21.20 -38.98
N GLU A 459 32.39 20.44 -38.09
CA GLU A 459 33.69 20.81 -37.54
C GLU A 459 34.79 20.75 -38.62
N ILE A 460 34.78 19.73 -39.48
CA ILE A 460 35.68 19.63 -40.64
C ILE A 460 35.45 20.81 -41.59
N GLU A 461 34.20 21.07 -42.00
CA GLU A 461 33.85 22.21 -42.86
C GLU A 461 34.28 23.55 -42.25
N ARG A 462 34.04 23.77 -40.96
CA ARG A 462 34.50 24.96 -40.22
C ARG A 462 36.03 25.08 -40.26
N ASN A 463 36.74 23.98 -40.02
CA ASN A 463 38.20 23.98 -40.00
C ASN A 463 38.78 24.27 -41.40
N ASP A 464 38.14 23.80 -42.48
CA ASP A 464 38.55 24.09 -43.85
C ASP A 464 38.20 25.53 -44.27
N LEU A 465 37.04 26.06 -43.86
CA LEU A 465 36.72 27.48 -44.02
C LEU A 465 37.71 28.39 -43.27
N LEU A 466 38.13 28.02 -42.05
CA LEU A 466 39.16 28.76 -41.30
C LEU A 466 40.52 28.76 -42.01
N LYS A 467 40.94 27.64 -42.62
CA LYS A 467 42.15 27.60 -43.46
C LYS A 467 42.02 28.52 -44.67
N ASN A 468 40.87 28.51 -45.33
CA ASN A 468 40.61 29.37 -46.50
C ASN A 468 40.59 30.86 -46.12
N ILE A 469 40.02 31.23 -44.98
CA ILE A 469 40.07 32.60 -44.45
C ILE A 469 41.53 33.00 -44.20
N SER A 470 42.30 32.17 -43.49
CA SER A 470 43.72 32.47 -43.24
C SER A 470 44.54 32.58 -44.55
N PHE A 471 44.25 31.77 -45.55
CA PHE A 471 44.88 31.89 -46.87
C PHE A 471 44.55 33.23 -47.55
N LEU A 472 43.27 33.63 -47.56
CA LEU A 472 42.83 34.90 -48.13
C LEU A 472 43.37 36.11 -47.36
N GLU A 473 43.47 36.03 -46.03
CA GLU A 473 44.09 37.06 -45.19
C GLU A 473 45.57 37.25 -45.55
N ASN A 474 46.32 36.15 -45.76
CA ASN A 474 47.71 36.18 -46.20
C ASN A 474 47.85 36.79 -47.62
N GLU A 475 46.94 36.47 -48.56
CA GLU A 475 46.93 37.11 -49.88
C GLU A 475 46.61 38.61 -49.78
N VAL A 476 45.61 39.00 -48.99
CA VAL A 476 45.28 40.42 -48.74
C VAL A 476 46.46 41.17 -48.11
N GLU A 477 47.20 40.56 -47.18
CA GLU A 477 48.41 41.17 -46.62
C GLU A 477 49.52 41.31 -47.67
N LYS A 478 49.72 40.30 -48.53
CA LYS A 478 50.66 40.35 -49.66
C LYS A 478 50.31 41.47 -50.65
N TYR A 479 49.04 41.61 -51.04
CA TYR A 479 48.59 42.68 -51.93
C TYR A 479 48.67 44.07 -51.27
N LYS A 480 48.39 44.19 -49.96
CA LYS A 480 48.62 45.43 -49.20
C LYS A 480 50.10 45.84 -49.20
N LYS A 481 51.03 44.89 -48.98
CA LYS A 481 52.48 45.14 -49.06
C LYS A 481 52.90 45.56 -50.47
N LEU A 482 52.37 44.92 -51.50
CA LEU A 482 52.63 45.27 -52.91
C LEU A 482 52.12 46.69 -53.23
N SER A 483 50.89 47.01 -52.83
CA SER A 483 50.29 48.34 -53.01
C SER A 483 51.07 49.43 -52.30
N LEU A 484 51.55 49.17 -51.07
CA LEU A 484 52.38 50.12 -50.31
C LEU A 484 53.74 50.35 -50.99
N ASN A 485 54.31 49.32 -51.61
CA ASN A 485 55.56 49.46 -52.37
C ASN A 485 55.34 50.28 -53.65
N HIS A 486 54.27 50.01 -54.41
CA HIS A 486 53.93 50.84 -55.57
C HIS A 486 53.56 52.28 -55.18
N GLU A 487 52.90 52.50 -54.04
CA GLU A 487 52.65 53.85 -53.53
C GLU A 487 53.96 54.59 -53.26
N LYS A 488 54.92 53.96 -52.58
CA LYS A 488 56.29 54.50 -52.39
C LYS A 488 57.00 54.75 -53.72
N GLU A 489 56.93 53.82 -54.67
CA GLU A 489 57.51 53.99 -56.01
C GLU A 489 56.88 55.19 -56.75
N THR A 490 55.55 55.36 -56.69
CA THR A 490 54.89 56.53 -57.27
C THR A 490 55.27 57.83 -56.56
N GLU A 491 55.54 57.80 -55.25
CA GLU A 491 55.99 58.98 -54.52
C GLU A 491 57.47 59.31 -54.79
N THR A 492 58.34 58.30 -54.97
CA THR A 492 59.69 58.53 -55.51
C THR A 492 59.64 59.07 -56.93
N ILE A 493 58.78 58.52 -57.81
CA ILE A 493 58.60 59.04 -59.18
C ILE A 493 57.99 60.46 -59.16
N ARG A 494 57.09 60.79 -58.22
CA ARG A 494 56.55 62.16 -58.06
C ARG A 494 57.61 63.15 -57.58
N THR A 495 58.45 62.77 -56.63
CA THR A 495 59.53 63.63 -56.12
C THR A 495 60.65 63.78 -57.16
N GLU A 496 60.98 62.72 -57.89
CA GLU A 496 61.83 62.77 -59.08
C GLU A 496 61.23 63.61 -60.20
N PHE A 497 59.91 63.50 -60.46
CA PHE A 497 59.20 64.30 -61.46
C PHE A 497 59.09 65.77 -61.05
N ALA A 498 58.93 66.09 -59.76
CA ALA A 498 58.99 67.45 -59.27
C ALA A 498 60.41 68.03 -59.45
N SER A 499 61.44 67.24 -59.11
CA SER A 499 62.85 67.58 -59.32
C SER A 499 63.22 67.69 -60.80
N TYR A 500 62.62 66.86 -61.66
CA TYR A 500 62.73 66.92 -63.11
C TYR A 500 61.98 68.15 -63.63
N LYS A 501 60.77 68.46 -63.16
CA LYS A 501 60.00 69.64 -63.55
C LYS A 501 60.74 70.92 -63.20
N ILE A 502 61.42 70.99 -62.05
CA ILE A 502 62.30 72.13 -61.70
C ILE A 502 63.50 72.20 -62.65
N ARG A 503 64.20 71.07 -62.88
CA ARG A 503 65.31 71.01 -63.87
C ARG A 503 64.86 71.36 -65.29
N ALA A 504 63.70 70.87 -65.72
CA ALA A 504 63.11 71.05 -67.03
C ALA A 504 62.52 72.45 -67.20
N GLN A 505 62.00 73.10 -66.15
CA GLN A 505 61.64 74.53 -66.19
C GLN A 505 62.89 75.44 -66.22
N SER A 506 63.98 75.02 -65.57
CA SER A 506 65.29 75.68 -65.71
C SER A 506 65.82 75.53 -67.15
N VAL A 507 65.73 74.33 -67.72
CA VAL A 507 66.13 74.04 -69.11
C VAL A 507 65.16 74.66 -70.13
N LEU A 508 63.85 74.76 -69.90
CA LEU A 508 62.89 75.44 -70.79
C LEU A 508 63.10 76.96 -70.80
N ARG A 509 63.61 77.54 -69.71
CA ARG A 509 64.10 78.93 -69.71
C ARG A 509 65.35 79.12 -70.56
N GLN A 510 66.06 78.03 -70.92
CA GLN A 510 67.34 78.07 -71.61
C GLN A 510 67.30 77.51 -73.04
N ASN A 511 66.41 76.56 -73.34
CA ASN A 511 66.28 75.89 -74.62
C ASN A 511 64.83 75.98 -75.14
N GLN A 512 64.54 77.01 -75.93
CA GLN A 512 63.49 76.92 -76.93
C GLN A 512 64.05 76.20 -78.16
N LYS A 513 63.28 75.26 -78.75
CA LYS A 513 63.63 74.32 -79.84
C LYS A 513 64.37 73.07 -79.33
N THR A 514 64.02 71.83 -79.69
CA THR A 514 63.08 71.31 -80.72
C THR A 514 62.55 69.93 -80.34
N ASP A 515 61.29 69.65 -80.69
CA ASP A 515 60.68 68.31 -80.60
C ASP A 515 61.03 67.42 -81.80
N PHE A 516 61.33 66.14 -81.53
CA PHE A 516 61.07 65.01 -82.45
C PHE A 516 61.14 63.63 -81.76
N SER A 517 61.87 63.52 -80.63
CA SER A 517 61.99 62.25 -79.87
C SER A 517 60.72 61.84 -79.11
N ARG A 518 59.89 62.83 -78.75
CA ARG A 518 58.74 62.63 -77.84
C ARG A 518 57.59 61.85 -78.48
N GLU A 519 57.42 61.96 -79.79
CA GLU A 519 56.33 61.31 -80.52
C GLU A 519 56.51 59.79 -80.61
N GLN A 520 57.76 59.31 -80.65
CA GLN A 520 58.08 57.89 -80.70
C GLN A 520 57.96 57.23 -79.30
N GLU A 521 58.37 57.92 -78.23
CA GLU A 521 58.07 57.51 -76.84
C GLU A 521 56.57 57.37 -76.59
N LEU A 522 55.77 58.33 -77.09
CA LEU A 522 54.31 58.30 -76.96
C LEU A 522 53.68 57.15 -77.78
N GLN A 523 54.27 56.74 -78.90
CA GLN A 523 53.80 55.56 -79.65
C GLN A 523 54.06 54.26 -78.88
N ASP A 524 55.24 54.09 -78.28
CA ASP A 524 55.55 52.92 -77.44
C ASP A 524 54.71 52.89 -76.16
N GLU A 525 54.43 54.05 -75.54
CA GLU A 525 53.52 54.19 -74.41
C GLU A 525 52.07 53.82 -74.79
N VAL A 526 51.58 54.22 -75.97
CA VAL A 526 50.27 53.80 -76.49
C VAL A 526 50.21 52.29 -76.71
N ILE A 527 51.26 51.66 -77.25
CA ILE A 527 51.30 50.19 -77.44
C ILE A 527 51.32 49.46 -76.08
N SER A 528 52.05 49.99 -75.10
CA SER A 528 52.06 49.49 -73.72
C SER A 528 50.66 49.56 -73.07
N LEU A 529 50.01 50.72 -73.17
CA LEU A 529 48.66 50.95 -72.66
C LEU A 529 47.62 50.08 -73.36
N GLN A 530 47.73 49.85 -74.68
CA GLN A 530 46.86 48.94 -75.41
C GLN A 530 46.98 47.49 -74.91
N LYS A 531 48.20 47.00 -74.65
CA LYS A 531 48.41 45.66 -74.05
C LYS A 531 47.87 45.58 -72.62
N SER A 532 48.07 46.62 -71.81
CA SER A 532 47.50 46.70 -70.45
C SER A 532 45.97 46.65 -70.49
N LEU A 533 45.36 47.40 -71.39
CA LEU A 533 43.91 47.47 -71.57
C LEU A 533 43.33 46.11 -72.03
N GLU A 534 44.02 45.38 -72.92
CA GLU A 534 43.60 44.04 -73.33
C GLU A 534 43.73 43.02 -72.18
N ASN A 535 44.83 43.04 -71.41
CA ASN A 535 44.96 42.22 -70.21
C ASN A 535 43.86 42.49 -69.17
N ILE A 536 43.46 43.76 -69.00
CA ILE A 536 42.36 44.15 -68.11
C ILE A 536 41.00 43.67 -68.65
N LYS A 537 40.77 43.68 -69.96
CA LYS A 537 39.57 43.08 -70.56
C LYS A 537 39.51 41.57 -70.34
N GLU A 538 40.61 40.84 -70.57
CA GLU A 538 40.67 39.40 -70.32
C GLU A 538 40.42 39.06 -68.84
N ALA A 539 40.99 39.83 -67.92
CA ALA A 539 40.74 39.70 -66.48
C ALA A 539 39.27 39.97 -66.13
N ASN A 540 38.69 41.06 -66.66
CA ASN A 540 37.27 41.36 -66.48
C ASN A 540 36.37 40.25 -67.05
N GLN A 541 36.72 39.66 -68.20
CA GLN A 541 35.95 38.55 -68.79
C GLN A 541 35.99 37.31 -67.89
N LYS A 542 37.17 36.98 -67.32
CA LYS A 542 37.32 35.89 -66.33
C LYS A 542 36.46 36.16 -65.09
N TYR A 543 36.59 37.33 -64.46
CA TYR A 543 35.77 37.70 -63.30
C TYR A 543 34.25 37.74 -63.62
N THR A 544 33.86 38.09 -64.85
CA THR A 544 32.45 38.03 -65.27
C THR A 544 31.96 36.58 -65.32
N SER A 545 32.76 35.66 -65.87
CA SER A 545 32.42 34.22 -65.90
C SER A 545 32.43 33.57 -64.51
N GLU A 546 33.30 34.00 -63.61
CA GLU A 546 33.32 33.59 -62.21
C GLU A 546 32.08 34.11 -61.46
N LEU A 547 31.66 35.36 -61.71
CA LEU A 547 30.41 35.90 -61.17
C LEU A 547 29.17 35.19 -61.72
N GLU A 548 29.18 34.73 -62.98
CA GLU A 548 28.08 33.94 -63.55
C GLU A 548 28.00 32.53 -62.94
N THR A 549 29.12 31.84 -62.76
CA THR A 549 29.13 30.53 -62.08
C THR A 549 28.76 30.65 -60.61
N LEU A 550 29.22 31.68 -59.89
CA LEU A 550 28.85 31.95 -58.50
C LEU A 550 27.37 32.34 -58.34
N LYS A 551 26.80 33.10 -59.29
CA LYS A 551 25.34 33.36 -59.33
C LYS A 551 24.54 32.07 -59.55
N LYS A 552 25.02 31.17 -60.38
CA LYS A 552 24.37 29.88 -60.60
C LYS A 552 24.37 29.03 -59.33
N THR A 553 25.52 28.84 -58.68
CA THR A 553 25.59 28.07 -57.42
C THR A 553 24.80 28.73 -56.29
N TYR A 554 24.72 30.06 -56.24
CA TYR A 554 23.83 30.78 -55.32
C TYR A 554 22.36 30.45 -55.57
N ASN A 555 21.90 30.48 -56.82
CA ASN A 555 20.52 30.12 -57.17
C ASN A 555 20.21 28.64 -56.82
N ASP A 556 21.12 27.72 -57.16
CA ASP A 556 21.00 26.30 -56.82
C ASP A 556 20.91 26.11 -55.28
N LEU A 557 21.67 26.89 -54.50
CA LEU A 557 21.62 26.86 -53.03
C LEU A 557 20.31 27.43 -52.47
N VAL A 558 19.78 28.51 -53.06
CA VAL A 558 18.47 29.09 -52.70
C VAL A 558 17.33 28.12 -52.98
N GLU A 559 17.35 27.43 -54.13
CA GLU A 559 16.36 26.39 -54.45
C GLU A 559 16.44 25.22 -53.46
N ASN A 560 17.64 24.73 -53.15
CA ASN A 560 17.85 23.69 -52.14
C ASN A 560 17.34 24.12 -50.75
N ASN A 561 17.55 25.39 -50.35
CA ASN A 561 17.04 25.92 -49.09
C ASN A 561 15.50 26.00 -49.07
N SER A 562 14.88 26.46 -50.16
CA SER A 562 13.41 26.47 -50.33
C SER A 562 12.82 25.05 -50.24
N ASN A 563 13.47 24.08 -50.90
CA ASN A 563 13.08 22.67 -50.85
C ASN A 563 13.22 22.08 -49.43
N LEU A 564 14.30 22.43 -48.72
CA LEU A 564 14.53 22.01 -47.34
C LEU A 564 13.51 22.64 -46.38
N GLN A 565 13.21 23.93 -46.52
CA GLN A 565 12.17 24.62 -45.74
C GLN A 565 10.79 24.00 -45.98
N THR A 566 10.48 23.61 -47.23
CA THR A 566 9.24 22.91 -47.58
C THR A 566 9.18 21.53 -46.92
N ARG A 567 10.29 20.78 -46.88
CA ARG A 567 10.37 19.49 -46.15
C ARG A 567 10.17 19.67 -44.64
N TYR A 568 10.81 20.66 -44.02
CA TYR A 568 10.61 20.95 -42.60
C TYR A 568 9.16 21.33 -42.29
N LYS A 569 8.52 22.16 -43.13
CA LYS A 569 7.11 22.51 -42.98
C LYS A 569 6.20 21.27 -43.09
N ASN A 570 6.43 20.42 -44.08
CA ASN A 570 5.64 19.19 -44.24
C ASN A 570 5.82 18.25 -43.04
N LEU A 571 7.06 18.07 -42.56
CA LEU A 571 7.36 17.24 -41.39
C LEU A 571 6.69 17.78 -40.10
N LEU A 572 6.69 19.10 -39.92
CA LEU A 572 5.97 19.74 -38.82
C LEU A 572 4.46 19.45 -38.91
N THR A 573 3.85 19.63 -40.09
CA THR A 573 2.41 19.34 -40.26
C THR A 573 2.04 17.86 -40.12
N THR A 574 2.99 16.92 -40.28
CA THR A 574 2.75 15.50 -39.96
C THR A 574 2.83 15.23 -38.46
N PHE A 575 3.75 15.86 -37.74
CA PHE A 575 3.82 15.75 -36.27
C PHE A 575 2.63 16.40 -35.58
N GLU A 576 2.17 17.57 -36.06
CA GLU A 576 0.94 18.23 -35.58
C GLU A 576 -0.27 17.28 -35.70
N LYS A 577 -0.46 16.65 -36.87
CA LYS A 577 -1.54 15.68 -37.09
C LYS A 577 -1.44 14.44 -36.21
N GLN A 578 -0.24 13.88 -36.02
CA GLN A 578 -0.06 12.73 -35.13
C GLN A 578 -0.36 13.10 -33.67
N SER A 579 0.00 14.31 -33.24
CA SER A 579 -0.36 14.81 -31.91
C SER A 579 -1.88 14.97 -31.76
N ASP A 580 -2.58 15.50 -32.76
CA ASP A 580 -4.03 15.64 -32.77
C ASP A 580 -4.75 14.28 -32.79
N GLU A 581 -4.26 13.31 -33.57
CA GLU A 581 -4.78 11.94 -33.63
C GLU A 581 -4.64 11.22 -32.27
N VAL A 582 -3.47 11.30 -31.63
CA VAL A 582 -3.25 10.74 -30.28
C VAL A 582 -4.12 11.43 -29.22
N LEU A 583 -4.33 12.75 -29.33
CA LEU A 583 -5.21 13.50 -28.43
C LEU A 583 -6.67 13.04 -28.56
N GLU A 584 -7.17 12.86 -29.79
CA GLU A 584 -8.53 12.38 -30.03
C GLU A 584 -8.70 10.89 -29.69
N GLU A 585 -7.68 10.04 -29.83
CA GLU A 585 -7.70 8.66 -29.31
C GLU A 585 -7.72 8.61 -27.79
N SER A 586 -6.95 9.47 -27.11
CA SER A 586 -7.02 9.63 -25.65
C SER A 586 -8.40 10.09 -25.21
N ARG A 587 -8.99 11.06 -25.94
CA ARG A 587 -10.34 11.56 -25.70
C ARG A 587 -11.42 10.49 -25.87
N LYS A 588 -11.33 9.65 -26.90
CA LYS A 588 -12.23 8.51 -27.11
C LYS A 588 -12.13 7.48 -25.99
N ARG A 589 -10.92 7.06 -25.60
CA ARG A 589 -10.72 6.13 -24.48
C ARG A 589 -11.30 6.68 -23.16
N ASN A 590 -11.11 7.97 -22.88
CA ASN A 590 -11.72 8.61 -21.72
C ASN A 590 -13.26 8.59 -21.78
N LEU A 591 -13.86 8.80 -22.95
CA LEU A 591 -15.31 8.68 -23.15
C LEU A 591 -15.81 7.25 -22.89
N GLU A 592 -15.07 6.24 -23.35
CA GLU A 592 -15.38 4.82 -23.14
C GLU A 592 -15.26 4.42 -21.65
N TYR A 593 -14.27 4.97 -20.93
CA TYR A 593 -14.16 4.82 -19.48
C TYR A 593 -15.33 5.49 -18.76
N ASP A 594 -15.70 6.73 -19.11
CA ASP A 594 -16.85 7.43 -18.55
C ASP A 594 -18.17 6.68 -18.78
N GLU A 595 -18.36 6.10 -19.97
CA GLU A 595 -19.51 5.23 -20.25
C GLU A 595 -19.49 3.95 -19.41
N SER A 596 -18.33 3.33 -19.24
CA SER A 596 -18.19 2.12 -18.43
C SER A 596 -18.47 2.40 -16.95
N ILE A 597 -17.97 3.51 -16.42
CA ILE A 597 -18.27 4.01 -15.07
C ILE A 597 -19.79 4.24 -14.90
N LYS A 598 -20.45 4.89 -15.88
CA LYS A 598 -21.91 5.09 -15.84
C LYS A 598 -22.69 3.76 -15.85
N ARG A 599 -22.23 2.73 -16.57
CA ARG A 599 -22.84 1.39 -16.56
C ARG A 599 -22.69 0.72 -15.19
N TYR A 600 -21.52 0.82 -14.55
CA TYR A 600 -21.32 0.29 -13.19
C TYR A 600 -22.12 1.06 -12.13
N GLN A 601 -22.19 2.39 -12.22
CA GLN A 601 -23.03 3.22 -11.36
C GLN A 601 -24.50 2.81 -11.47
N LEU A 602 -25.02 2.65 -12.69
CA LEU A 602 -26.38 2.18 -12.92
C LEU A 602 -26.62 0.78 -12.34
N GLN A 603 -25.66 -0.13 -12.46
CA GLN A 603 -25.74 -1.47 -11.86
C GLN A 603 -25.82 -1.39 -10.32
N ILE A 604 -24.96 -0.59 -9.69
CA ILE A 604 -24.96 -0.35 -8.24
C ILE A 604 -26.30 0.25 -7.80
N ASP A 605 -26.83 1.24 -8.53
CA ASP A 605 -28.12 1.86 -8.23
C ASP A 605 -29.29 0.87 -8.34
N THR A 606 -29.30 0.00 -9.37
CA THR A 606 -30.34 -1.03 -9.49
C THR A 606 -30.29 -2.07 -8.35
N LEU A 607 -29.09 -2.46 -7.89
CA LEU A 607 -28.90 -3.32 -6.72
C LEU A 607 -29.33 -2.62 -5.43
N ASN A 608 -28.99 -1.35 -5.24
CA ASN A 608 -29.42 -0.54 -4.10
C ASN A 608 -30.95 -0.40 -4.04
N VAL A 609 -31.60 -0.16 -5.19
CA VAL A 609 -33.08 -0.13 -5.28
C VAL A 609 -33.68 -1.50 -4.95
N PHE A 610 -33.08 -2.60 -5.42
CA PHE A 610 -33.54 -3.95 -5.10
C PHE A 610 -33.44 -4.27 -3.61
N TYR A 611 -32.28 -4.04 -2.97
CA TYR A 611 -32.11 -4.26 -1.54
C TYR A 611 -32.97 -3.33 -0.69
N LYS A 612 -33.10 -2.06 -1.08
CA LYS A 612 -33.98 -1.11 -0.40
C LYS A 612 -35.44 -1.55 -0.44
N LYS A 613 -35.91 -2.07 -1.59
CA LYS A 613 -37.24 -2.66 -1.70
C LYS A 613 -37.37 -3.90 -0.82
N HIS A 614 -36.40 -4.81 -0.83
CA HIS A 614 -36.43 -6.01 0.02
C HIS A 614 -36.47 -5.65 1.52
N ILE A 615 -35.79 -4.59 1.95
CA ILE A 615 -35.87 -4.08 3.32
C ILE A 615 -37.28 -3.55 3.62
N GLN A 616 -37.87 -2.76 2.71
CA GLN A 616 -39.25 -2.28 2.86
C GLN A 616 -40.28 -3.42 2.92
N ASP A 617 -40.18 -4.42 2.04
CA ASP A 617 -41.06 -5.59 2.02
C ASP A 617 -40.93 -6.40 3.34
N LEU A 618 -39.73 -6.47 3.94
CA LEU A 618 -39.50 -7.07 5.26
C LEU A 618 -40.04 -6.22 6.42
N GLU A 619 -39.91 -4.90 6.36
CA GLU A 619 -40.46 -3.97 7.36
C GLU A 619 -42.01 -4.02 7.35
N GLU A 620 -42.62 -4.06 6.17
CA GLU A 620 -44.07 -4.19 6.01
C GLU A 620 -44.57 -5.56 6.50
N SER A 621 -43.87 -6.64 6.16
CA SER A 621 -44.17 -7.98 6.69
C SER A 621 -44.10 -8.04 8.23
N LYS A 622 -43.04 -7.48 8.83
CA LYS A 622 -42.91 -7.37 10.30
C LYS A 622 -44.03 -6.52 10.91
N LYS A 623 -44.37 -5.38 10.29
CA LYS A 623 -45.45 -4.51 10.75
C LYS A 623 -46.81 -5.22 10.71
N ASN A 624 -47.09 -5.96 9.64
CA ASN A 624 -48.32 -6.74 9.50
C ASN A 624 -48.39 -7.85 10.57
N ALA A 625 -47.29 -8.57 10.82
CA ALA A 625 -47.23 -9.58 11.88
C ALA A 625 -47.41 -8.99 13.28
N VAL A 626 -46.83 -7.81 13.57
CA VAL A 626 -47.04 -7.08 14.83
C VAL A 626 -48.49 -6.64 14.98
N GLN A 627 -49.11 -6.14 13.90
CA GLN A 627 -50.52 -5.74 13.90
C GLN A 627 -51.45 -6.95 14.14
N GLU A 628 -51.17 -8.10 13.53
CA GLU A 628 -51.93 -9.34 13.74
C GLU A 628 -51.77 -9.87 15.19
N LEU A 629 -50.58 -9.73 15.79
CA LEU A 629 -50.36 -10.03 17.20
C LEU A 629 -51.09 -9.04 18.12
N GLN A 630 -51.13 -7.75 17.78
CA GLN A 630 -51.91 -6.74 18.51
C GLN A 630 -53.42 -6.99 18.43
N GLU A 631 -53.95 -7.41 17.28
CA GLU A 631 -55.37 -7.82 17.17
C GLU A 631 -55.67 -9.07 18.01
N LYS A 632 -54.77 -10.06 18.00
CA LYS A 632 -54.90 -11.25 18.87
C LYS A 632 -54.90 -10.86 20.35
N ILE A 633 -53.97 -10.03 20.79
CA ILE A 633 -53.92 -9.49 22.17
C ILE A 633 -55.20 -8.73 22.50
N SER A 634 -55.66 -7.80 21.65
CA SER A 634 -56.89 -7.04 21.88
C SER A 634 -58.14 -7.92 21.94
N ASN A 635 -58.17 -9.03 21.18
CA ASN A 635 -59.26 -10.01 21.26
C ASN A 635 -59.18 -10.85 22.55
N TYR A 636 -57.98 -11.21 23.03
CA TYR A 636 -57.81 -11.84 24.34
C TYR A 636 -58.17 -10.90 25.50
N GLU A 637 -57.85 -9.60 25.43
CA GLU A 637 -58.26 -8.60 26.41
C GLU A 637 -59.79 -8.48 26.48
N LYS A 638 -60.47 -8.36 25.33
CA LYS A 638 -61.95 -8.34 25.26
C LYS A 638 -62.57 -9.63 25.82
N MET A 639 -61.94 -10.77 25.60
CA MET A 639 -62.40 -12.07 26.10
C MET A 639 -62.11 -12.26 27.60
N SER A 640 -61.04 -11.64 28.13
CA SER A 640 -60.70 -11.61 29.56
C SER A 640 -61.67 -10.73 30.37
N ILE A 641 -61.99 -9.53 29.85
CA ILE A 641 -62.94 -8.57 30.47
C ILE A 641 -64.36 -9.15 30.57
N SER A 642 -64.67 -10.22 29.83
CA SER A 642 -65.99 -10.86 29.83
C SER A 642 -66.23 -11.81 31.01
N ASN A 643 -65.19 -12.23 31.74
CA ASN A 643 -65.27 -13.33 32.74
C ASN A 643 -65.10 -12.90 34.22
N THR A 644 -64.99 -11.60 34.53
CA THR A 644 -64.76 -11.09 35.90
C THR A 644 -65.86 -10.12 36.36
N ASN A 645 -67.11 -10.58 36.38
CA ASN A 645 -68.26 -9.84 36.91
C ASN A 645 -69.02 -10.62 38.00
N ALA A 646 -68.47 -10.66 39.22
CA ALA A 646 -69.22 -10.89 40.46
C ALA A 646 -68.41 -10.46 41.70
N GLU A 647 -68.97 -9.56 42.51
CA GLU A 647 -68.73 -9.38 43.97
C GLU A 647 -67.31 -8.91 44.43
N VAL A 648 -67.09 -7.93 45.32
CA VAL A 648 -67.93 -7.11 46.25
C VAL A 648 -67.43 -5.64 46.28
N GLN A 649 -68.28 -4.70 46.72
CA GLN A 649 -68.05 -3.24 46.81
C GLN A 649 -67.24 -2.75 48.03
N ASN A 650 -66.89 -1.44 47.98
CA ASN A 650 -66.60 -0.47 49.06
C ASN A 650 -65.15 -0.22 49.49
N SER A 651 -64.52 0.81 48.89
CA SER A 651 -64.26 2.10 49.58
C SER A 651 -63.76 3.18 48.61
N GLU A 652 -63.98 4.45 48.97
CA GLU A 652 -63.72 5.64 48.15
C GLU A 652 -62.22 6.04 48.06
N PRO A 653 -61.83 6.89 47.08
CA PRO A 653 -60.44 7.04 46.68
C PRO A 653 -59.63 7.93 47.63
N SER A 654 -58.40 7.50 47.97
CA SER A 654 -57.40 8.38 48.56
C SER A 654 -56.15 8.49 47.68
N SER A 655 -55.78 9.73 47.40
CA SER A 655 -54.48 10.12 46.84
C SER A 655 -53.36 9.83 47.82
N LEU A 656 -52.22 9.30 47.37
CA LEU A 656 -50.93 9.44 48.04
C LEU A 656 -49.75 9.43 47.04
N PRO A 657 -48.60 10.05 47.38
CA PRO A 657 -47.46 10.26 46.49
C PRO A 657 -46.27 9.31 46.80
N LYS A 658 -45.20 9.42 45.99
CA LYS A 658 -43.77 9.21 46.30
C LYS A 658 -42.98 9.75 45.10
N THR A 659 -42.19 10.84 45.17
CA THR A 659 -40.90 11.08 45.86
C THR A 659 -39.73 10.24 45.34
N ASP A 660 -38.70 10.95 44.89
CA ASP A 660 -37.36 10.45 44.55
C ASP A 660 -36.69 9.72 45.72
N ASP A 661 -35.67 8.91 45.43
CA ASP A 661 -34.45 8.93 46.23
C ASP A 661 -33.20 8.46 45.46
N GLN A 662 -32.02 8.89 45.91
CA GLN A 662 -30.72 8.67 45.27
C GLN A 662 -29.76 7.79 46.11
N LYS A 663 -28.85 7.09 45.40
CA LYS A 663 -27.48 6.69 45.84
C LYS A 663 -27.35 5.61 46.94
N ILE A 664 -26.07 5.24 47.15
CA ILE A 664 -25.50 4.22 48.06
C ILE A 664 -25.50 2.84 47.38
N CYS A 665 -24.42 2.37 46.74
CA CYS A 665 -23.03 2.11 47.19
C CYS A 665 -22.88 1.04 48.28
N THR A 666 -21.89 0.18 48.07
CA THR A 666 -21.18 -0.66 49.07
C THR A 666 -21.93 -1.79 49.80
N MET A 667 -21.33 -2.97 49.61
CA MET A 667 -21.01 -4.02 50.60
C MET A 667 -21.93 -5.24 50.72
N LEU A 668 -21.25 -6.35 51.00
CA LEU A 668 -21.71 -7.70 51.38
C LEU A 668 -22.44 -8.53 50.31
N ASP A 669 -22.15 -9.83 50.16
CA ASP A 669 -20.90 -10.57 50.44
C ASP A 669 -21.03 -12.02 49.92
N LEU A 670 -19.88 -12.69 49.79
CA LEU A 670 -19.68 -14.14 50.02
C LEU A 670 -20.69 -15.15 49.45
N MET A 671 -20.25 -15.91 48.46
CA MET A 671 -20.08 -17.38 48.51
C MET A 671 -19.35 -17.81 47.21
N ASP A 672 -18.09 -18.23 47.28
CA ASP A 672 -17.67 -19.61 47.57
C ASP A 672 -18.13 -20.62 46.49
N ARG A 673 -17.27 -20.90 45.47
CA ARG A 673 -16.55 -22.20 45.32
C ARG A 673 -15.96 -22.48 43.92
N GLU A 674 -14.64 -22.72 43.92
CA GLU A 674 -13.92 -23.92 43.43
C GLU A 674 -14.10 -24.48 41.99
N VAL A 675 -13.12 -25.34 41.60
CA VAL A 675 -13.04 -26.21 40.39
C VAL A 675 -12.54 -25.49 39.11
N GLU A 676 -11.25 -25.49 38.72
CA GLU A 676 -10.27 -26.56 38.36
C GLU A 676 -10.15 -26.82 36.83
N GLY A 677 -8.93 -27.15 36.36
CA GLY A 677 -8.57 -27.45 34.95
C GLY A 677 -7.62 -26.38 34.35
N SER A 678 -6.29 -26.53 34.29
CA SER A 678 -5.44 -27.60 33.70
C SER A 678 -5.60 -27.69 32.17
N GLU A 679 -4.57 -27.74 31.32
CA GLU A 679 -3.19 -28.25 31.48
C GLU A 679 -2.10 -27.40 30.74
N ASP A 680 -0.83 -27.63 31.11
CA ASP A 680 0.39 -27.16 30.43
C ASP A 680 0.70 -27.90 29.10
N GLN A 681 1.53 -27.32 28.21
CA GLN A 681 2.92 -27.81 28.02
C GLN A 681 3.75 -27.09 26.93
N SER A 682 5.05 -27.03 27.23
CA SER A 682 6.20 -26.49 26.48
C SER A 682 6.53 -27.12 25.12
N SER A 683 7.31 -26.43 24.26
CA SER A 683 8.73 -26.80 23.97
C SER A 683 9.48 -25.99 22.88
N GLN A 684 10.56 -25.32 23.33
CA GLN A 684 11.94 -25.30 22.77
C GLN A 684 12.25 -25.15 21.24
N SER A 685 12.92 -24.02 20.93
CA SER A 685 14.28 -23.92 20.32
C SER A 685 14.61 -24.47 18.91
N THR A 686 15.20 -23.63 18.05
CA THR A 686 16.58 -23.88 17.53
C THR A 686 17.25 -22.64 16.91
N THR A 687 18.55 -22.50 17.15
CA THR A 687 19.45 -21.40 16.74
C THR A 687 20.30 -21.80 15.51
N PHE A 688 20.89 -20.86 14.74
CA PHE A 688 22.28 -20.87 14.18
C PHE A 688 22.50 -19.66 13.22
N THR A 689 23.12 -18.54 13.64
CA THR A 689 24.56 -18.15 13.58
C THR A 689 25.19 -17.82 12.21
N ASN A 690 25.72 -16.59 12.04
CA ASN A 690 27.15 -16.23 11.80
C ASN A 690 27.28 -14.85 11.08
N PHE A 691 27.88 -13.81 11.68
CA PHE A 691 29.31 -13.51 11.96
C PHE A 691 30.07 -12.80 10.81
N HIS A 692 30.55 -11.56 11.08
CA HIS A 692 31.83 -10.91 10.70
C HIS A 692 31.64 -9.37 10.54
N ILE A 693 32.52 -8.43 10.92
CA ILE A 693 33.55 -8.25 11.95
C ILE A 693 34.15 -6.82 11.75
N ARG A 694 34.22 -6.02 12.83
CA ARG A 694 35.11 -4.84 13.09
C ARG A 694 35.05 -3.53 12.27
N ARG A 695 34.84 -2.44 13.02
CA ARG A 695 35.94 -1.52 13.40
C ARG A 695 35.73 -1.00 14.84
N LYS A 696 36.82 -0.73 15.59
CA LYS A 696 36.77 -0.36 17.02
C LYS A 696 37.08 1.13 17.24
N ILE A 697 36.23 1.82 17.99
CA ILE A 697 36.60 2.95 18.87
C ILE A 697 36.03 2.63 20.27
N SER A 698 36.61 3.22 21.32
CA SER A 698 36.64 2.68 22.68
C SER A 698 35.60 3.27 23.64
N ARG A 699 34.88 2.38 24.35
CA ARG A 699 34.26 2.55 25.69
C ARG A 699 33.16 3.60 25.85
N GLY A 700 31.91 3.15 25.92
CA GLY A 700 30.84 3.93 26.54
C GLY A 700 29.41 3.49 26.22
N ARG A 701 28.95 2.36 26.78
CA ARG A 701 27.56 1.84 26.79
C ARG A 701 27.03 1.42 25.40
N GLU A 702 26.43 0.23 25.35
CA GLU A 702 25.67 -0.23 24.19
C GLU A 702 24.36 0.54 24.14
N LEU A 703 24.12 1.24 23.02
CA LEU A 703 22.86 1.95 22.79
C LEU A 703 21.81 0.95 22.31
N MET A 704 20.67 0.97 22.99
CA MET A 704 19.49 0.18 22.65
C MET A 704 18.98 0.59 21.26
N PRO A 705 18.70 -0.35 20.33
CA PRO A 705 18.20 -0.02 19.00
C PRO A 705 16.90 0.79 19.05
N LEU A 706 16.72 1.69 18.07
CA LEU A 706 15.55 2.57 17.99
C LEU A 706 14.23 1.77 17.98
N ASP A 707 14.21 0.63 17.29
CA ASP A 707 13.06 -0.26 17.21
C ASP A 707 12.70 -0.86 18.58
N GLU A 708 13.69 -1.19 19.41
CA GLU A 708 13.48 -1.70 20.77
C GLU A 708 13.01 -0.60 21.73
N LEU A 709 13.39 0.66 21.46
CA LEU A 709 12.97 1.85 22.20
C LEU A 709 11.53 2.28 21.87
N LEU A 710 11.09 2.08 20.62
CA LEU A 710 9.74 2.36 20.15
C LEU A 710 8.76 1.22 20.50
N ASN A 711 9.24 -0.03 20.55
CA ASN A 711 8.43 -1.19 20.94
C ASN A 711 8.29 -1.35 22.47
N SER A 712 9.09 -0.67 23.29
CA SER A 712 8.79 -0.55 24.73
C SER A 712 7.64 0.44 24.92
N SER A 713 6.44 -0.09 25.22
CA SER A 713 5.20 0.67 25.39
C SER A 713 5.38 1.84 26.36
N PHE A 714 5.08 3.05 25.89
CA PHE A 714 5.10 4.30 26.67
C PHE A 714 4.01 4.36 27.78
N ASP A 715 3.15 3.34 27.87
CA ASP A 715 1.91 3.35 28.66
C ASP A 715 2.01 2.58 29.98
N ASP A 716 3.22 2.36 30.51
CA ASP A 716 3.47 2.08 31.93
C ASP A 716 3.20 3.37 32.73
N ASN A 717 1.92 3.78 32.71
CA ASN A 717 1.45 5.05 33.25
C ASN A 717 1.49 4.98 34.77
N SER A 718 2.47 5.66 35.35
CA SER A 718 2.68 5.84 36.77
C SER A 718 1.38 6.15 37.53
N ASN A 719 0.93 5.24 38.42
CA ASN A 719 0.48 5.52 39.80
C ASN A 719 -0.30 4.38 40.51
N GLU A 720 -0.03 3.11 40.23
CA GLU A 720 -0.36 2.03 41.19
C GLU A 720 0.90 1.33 41.69
N VAL A 721 1.33 1.73 42.89
CA VAL A 721 2.24 0.91 43.71
C VAL A 721 1.40 -0.22 44.31
N ASN A 722 1.17 -1.27 43.52
CA ASN A 722 0.55 -2.49 44.03
C ASN A 722 1.54 -3.24 44.91
N ASP A 723 1.27 -3.19 46.22
CA ASP A 723 2.13 -3.65 47.33
C ASP A 723 2.41 -5.17 47.31
N GLU A 724 1.69 -5.92 46.46
CA GLU A 724 1.78 -7.38 46.39
C GLU A 724 3.04 -7.90 45.67
N THR A 725 3.69 -7.09 44.82
CA THR A 725 4.95 -7.50 44.14
C THR A 725 6.19 -7.43 45.03
N MET A 726 6.07 -6.87 46.25
CA MET A 726 7.17 -6.76 47.21
C MET A 726 7.51 -8.07 47.94
N SER A 727 6.59 -9.04 47.99
CA SER A 727 6.74 -10.25 48.82
C SER A 727 7.62 -11.35 48.21
N ASN A 728 8.07 -11.23 46.96
CA ASN A 728 8.81 -12.28 46.24
C ASN A 728 10.35 -12.11 46.22
N TYR A 729 10.89 -11.04 46.79
CA TYR A 729 12.34 -10.87 46.93
C TYR A 729 12.81 -11.37 48.29
N SER A 730 13.55 -12.48 48.31
CA SER A 730 14.01 -13.12 49.55
C SER A 730 15.10 -12.33 50.29
N SER A 731 15.61 -11.24 49.70
CA SER A 731 16.58 -10.33 50.31
C SER A 731 16.34 -8.87 49.89
N PRO A 732 16.42 -7.90 50.83
CA PRO A 732 16.39 -6.47 50.52
C PRO A 732 17.47 -6.01 49.52
N SER A 733 18.54 -6.80 49.32
CA SER A 733 19.57 -6.51 48.33
C SER A 733 19.09 -6.67 46.88
N GLU A 734 18.27 -7.68 46.60
CA GLU A 734 17.79 -7.99 45.24
C GLU A 734 16.82 -6.91 44.75
N LEU A 735 15.92 -6.45 45.62
CA LEU A 735 15.02 -5.34 45.33
C LEU A 735 15.80 -4.05 44.99
N LEU A 736 16.85 -3.73 45.76
CA LEU A 736 17.68 -2.56 45.54
C LEU A 736 18.45 -2.64 44.20
N GLU A 737 18.86 -3.83 43.80
CA GLU A 737 19.54 -4.10 42.53
C GLU A 737 18.56 -4.03 41.35
N HIS A 738 17.34 -4.55 41.48
CA HIS A 738 16.28 -4.41 40.49
C HIS A 738 15.84 -2.95 40.29
N VAL A 739 15.69 -2.16 41.37
CA VAL A 739 15.40 -0.72 41.29
C VAL A 739 16.55 0.04 40.63
N ARG A 740 17.82 -0.30 40.93
CA ARG A 740 18.98 0.27 40.23
C ARG A 740 19.00 -0.09 38.74
N ALA A 741 18.66 -1.31 38.37
CA ALA A 741 18.58 -1.74 36.97
C ALA A 741 17.48 -0.98 36.20
N LYS A 742 16.29 -0.81 36.79
CA LYS A 742 15.22 0.04 36.22
C LYS A 742 15.65 1.51 36.10
N LEU A 743 16.24 2.08 37.14
CA LEU A 743 16.75 3.46 37.11
C LEU A 743 17.81 3.65 36.02
N GLN A 744 18.77 2.71 35.90
CA GLN A 744 19.80 2.74 34.86
C GLN A 744 19.23 2.59 33.44
N LYS A 745 18.13 1.84 33.26
CA LYS A 745 17.42 1.76 31.98
C LYS A 745 16.81 3.12 31.61
N GLU A 746 16.14 3.78 32.54
CA GLU A 746 15.56 5.11 32.32
C GLU A 746 16.62 6.21 32.15
N GLU A 747 17.71 6.19 32.92
CA GLU A 747 18.85 7.11 32.72
C GLU A 747 19.45 6.98 31.31
N ASN A 748 19.65 5.75 30.82
CA ASN A 748 20.13 5.51 29.46
C ASN A 748 19.10 6.00 28.41
N ARG A 749 17.79 5.80 28.64
CA ARG A 749 16.71 6.27 27.74
C ARG A 749 16.67 7.79 27.65
N VAL A 750 16.75 8.49 28.79
CA VAL A 750 16.81 9.96 28.85
C VAL A 750 18.07 10.49 28.15
N GLN A 751 19.23 9.84 28.32
CA GLN A 751 20.45 10.21 27.59
C GLN A 751 20.32 10.02 26.08
N HIS A 752 19.66 8.95 25.62
CA HIS A 752 19.41 8.73 24.19
C HIS A 752 18.45 9.79 23.62
N LEU A 753 17.34 10.09 24.30
CA LEU A 753 16.40 11.13 23.89
C LEU A 753 17.06 12.52 23.83
N THR A 754 17.93 12.83 24.81
CA THR A 754 18.72 14.07 24.83
C THR A 754 19.66 14.16 23.62
N THR A 755 20.28 13.04 23.23
CA THR A 755 21.19 12.97 22.08
C THR A 755 20.44 13.12 20.75
N LEU A 756 19.29 12.44 20.60
CA LEU A 756 18.40 12.58 19.44
C LEU A 756 17.88 14.02 19.30
N LEU A 757 17.52 14.66 20.41
CA LEU A 757 17.08 16.05 20.41
C LEU A 757 18.21 16.98 19.94
N ALA A 758 19.43 16.81 20.45
CA ALA A 758 20.58 17.61 20.02
C ALA A 758 20.95 17.42 18.54
N ASP A 759 20.85 16.20 17.98
CA ASP A 759 21.04 15.99 16.54
C ASP A 759 19.88 16.61 15.72
N SER A 760 18.63 16.56 16.21
CA SER A 760 17.50 17.22 15.55
C SER A 760 17.61 18.76 15.55
N GLU A 761 18.10 19.37 16.63
CA GLU A 761 18.37 20.81 16.71
C GLU A 761 19.48 21.23 15.73
N LYS A 762 20.51 20.41 15.59
CA LYS A 762 21.63 20.61 14.66
C LYS A 762 21.21 20.50 13.20
N ASP A 763 20.34 19.56 12.86
CA ASP A 763 19.80 19.44 11.49
C ASP A 763 18.79 20.56 11.18
N LEU A 764 18.01 21.01 12.17
CA LEU A 764 17.18 22.21 12.04
C LEU A 764 18.04 23.46 11.77
N ALA A 765 19.18 23.62 12.47
CA ALA A 765 20.12 24.71 12.22
C ALA A 765 20.74 24.68 10.81
N ARG A 766 21.07 23.49 10.29
CA ARG A 766 21.53 23.30 8.89
C ARG A 766 20.45 23.70 7.88
N MET A 767 19.22 23.27 8.09
CA MET A 767 18.08 23.59 7.21
C MET A 767 17.72 25.09 7.22
N GLN A 768 17.96 25.78 8.35
CA GLN A 768 17.89 27.24 8.42
C GLN A 768 19.00 27.91 7.59
N GLN A 769 20.26 27.49 7.72
CA GLN A 769 21.37 28.02 6.93
C GLN A 769 21.17 27.81 5.41
N LEU A 770 20.71 26.63 4.99
CA LEU A 770 20.39 26.36 3.59
C LEU A 770 19.25 27.27 3.08
N ASN A 771 18.21 27.49 3.90
CA ASN A 771 17.14 28.45 3.59
C ASN A 771 17.65 29.89 3.44
N GLU A 772 18.62 30.32 4.24
CA GLU A 772 19.22 31.66 4.11
C GLU A 772 20.05 31.79 2.84
N MET A 773 20.87 30.77 2.50
CA MET A 773 21.62 30.75 1.24
C MET A 773 20.68 30.75 0.02
N LEU A 774 19.64 29.92 0.01
CA LEU A 774 18.65 29.88 -1.07
C LEU A 774 17.93 31.23 -1.23
N LYS A 775 17.56 31.89 -0.13
CA LYS A 775 16.98 33.24 -0.18
C LYS A 775 17.93 34.28 -0.77
N GLU A 776 19.22 34.20 -0.47
CA GLU A 776 20.20 35.15 -1.04
C GLU A 776 20.53 34.84 -2.51
N GLU A 777 20.55 33.58 -2.93
CA GLU A 777 20.72 33.21 -4.34
C GLU A 777 19.47 33.59 -5.16
N VAL A 778 18.25 33.47 -4.61
CA VAL A 778 17.03 34.04 -5.22
C VAL A 778 17.14 35.57 -5.35
N ARG A 779 17.64 36.29 -4.33
CA ARG A 779 17.89 37.75 -4.46
C ARG A 779 19.00 38.07 -5.45
N ARG A 780 20.00 37.21 -5.62
CA ARG A 780 21.13 37.40 -6.54
C ARG A 780 20.70 37.19 -7.98
N THR A 781 19.99 36.10 -8.27
CA THR A 781 19.41 35.79 -9.57
C THR A 781 18.40 36.86 -9.99
N GLN A 782 17.50 37.28 -9.10
CA GLN A 782 16.57 38.39 -9.36
C GLN A 782 17.31 39.69 -9.75
N ARG A 783 18.31 40.11 -8.97
CA ARG A 783 19.19 41.26 -9.34
C ARG A 783 19.98 41.03 -10.62
N SER A 784 20.22 39.78 -11.04
CA SER A 784 20.89 39.46 -12.30
C SER A 784 19.95 39.64 -13.49
N ILE A 785 18.71 39.15 -13.36
CA ILE A 785 17.64 39.30 -14.37
C ILE A 785 17.33 40.78 -14.59
N GLU A 786 17.18 41.57 -13.52
CA GLU A 786 16.99 43.03 -13.60
C GLU A 786 18.14 43.73 -14.34
N ARG A 787 19.39 43.33 -14.07
CA ARG A 787 20.55 43.85 -14.81
C ARG A 787 20.54 43.42 -16.28
N GLU A 788 20.14 42.19 -16.59
CA GLU A 788 20.05 41.70 -17.96
C GLU A 788 18.98 42.46 -18.77
N GLU A 789 17.83 42.77 -18.15
CA GLU A 789 16.80 43.63 -18.75
C GLU A 789 17.33 45.05 -19.00
N HIS A 790 18.03 45.64 -18.03
CA HIS A 790 18.70 46.93 -18.22
C HIS A 790 19.78 46.89 -19.31
N VAL A 791 20.53 45.80 -19.45
CA VAL A 791 21.53 45.62 -20.51
C VAL A 791 20.86 45.51 -21.89
N LYS A 792 19.80 44.72 -22.04
CA LYS A 792 19.02 44.63 -23.30
C LYS A 792 18.39 45.98 -23.67
N ASN A 793 17.86 46.71 -22.69
CA ASN A 793 17.36 48.07 -22.88
C ASN A 793 18.49 49.05 -23.26
N SER A 794 19.71 48.88 -22.74
CA SER A 794 20.88 49.70 -23.12
C SER A 794 21.37 49.41 -24.56
N GLU A 795 21.25 48.17 -25.04
CA GLU A 795 21.56 47.81 -26.43
C GLU A 795 20.50 48.34 -27.39
N TYR A 796 19.21 48.24 -27.03
CA TYR A 796 18.14 48.90 -27.78
C TYR A 796 18.35 50.42 -27.83
N LEU A 797 18.70 51.05 -26.71
CA LEU A 797 19.04 52.47 -26.65
C LEU A 797 20.23 52.80 -27.57
N LYS A 798 21.32 52.03 -27.52
CA LYS A 798 22.47 52.18 -28.42
C LYS A 798 22.04 52.16 -29.89
N ASN A 799 21.17 51.24 -30.27
CA ASN A 799 20.66 51.13 -31.64
C ASN A 799 19.75 52.32 -32.02
N VAL A 800 18.92 52.82 -31.10
CA VAL A 800 18.09 54.03 -31.31
C VAL A 800 18.95 55.28 -31.41
N VAL A 801 19.97 55.46 -30.56
CA VAL A 801 20.92 56.58 -30.58
C VAL A 801 21.78 56.55 -31.85
N MET A 802 22.29 55.38 -32.25
CA MET A 802 23.05 55.24 -33.50
C MET A 802 22.20 55.61 -34.72
N LYS A 803 20.92 55.21 -34.78
CA LYS A 803 19.98 55.68 -35.81
C LYS A 803 19.75 57.19 -35.73
N PHE A 804 19.52 57.74 -34.54
CA PHE A 804 19.32 59.18 -34.34
C PHE A 804 20.51 60.03 -34.82
N VAL A 805 21.74 59.57 -34.62
CA VAL A 805 22.95 60.26 -35.08
C VAL A 805 23.14 60.10 -36.60
N THR A 806 23.03 58.88 -37.14
CA THR A 806 23.39 58.55 -38.54
C THR A 806 22.36 58.94 -39.59
N LEU A 807 21.10 59.15 -39.23
CA LEU A 807 20.09 59.63 -40.18
C LEU A 807 20.35 61.09 -40.56
N ASN A 808 20.05 61.46 -41.82
CA ASN A 808 20.21 62.84 -42.31
C ASN A 808 18.88 63.62 -42.35
N ASN A 809 17.74 62.93 -42.24
CA ASN A 809 16.40 63.52 -42.37
C ASN A 809 15.85 63.95 -40.99
N GLY A 810 15.49 65.23 -40.85
CA GLY A 810 14.98 65.79 -39.58
C GLY A 810 13.68 65.16 -39.07
N ASP A 811 12.79 64.74 -39.98
CA ASP A 811 11.49 64.15 -39.62
C ASP A 811 11.60 62.75 -39.02
N GLU A 812 12.57 61.95 -39.48
CA GLU A 812 12.83 60.61 -38.92
C GLU A 812 13.47 60.71 -37.55
N LYS A 813 14.38 61.69 -37.33
CA LYS A 813 14.91 61.97 -36.00
C LYS A 813 13.81 62.40 -35.03
N GLN A 814 12.88 63.26 -35.46
CA GLN A 814 11.74 63.67 -34.62
C GLN A 814 10.87 62.47 -34.16
N ARG A 815 10.68 61.45 -35.01
CA ARG A 815 9.95 60.22 -34.63
C ARG A 815 10.68 59.36 -33.61
N LEU A 816 12.00 59.49 -33.48
CA LEU A 816 12.80 58.77 -32.47
C LEU A 816 12.84 59.48 -31.11
N ILE A 817 12.51 60.77 -31.02
CA ILE A 817 12.52 61.53 -29.75
C ILE A 817 11.55 60.95 -28.71
N PRO A 818 10.28 60.60 -29.03
CA PRO A 818 9.40 59.94 -28.07
C PRO A 818 9.98 58.63 -27.53
N VAL A 819 10.60 57.82 -28.40
CA VAL A 819 11.21 56.53 -28.03
C VAL A 819 12.42 56.73 -27.11
N LEU A 820 13.31 57.69 -27.43
CA LEU A 820 14.41 58.09 -26.57
C LEU A 820 13.90 58.57 -25.20
N ASN A 821 12.81 59.34 -25.18
CA ASN A 821 12.21 59.80 -23.93
C ASN A 821 11.64 58.65 -23.08
N THR A 822 10.97 57.65 -23.69
CA THR A 822 10.45 56.50 -22.92
C THR A 822 11.56 55.70 -22.26
N ILE A 823 12.74 55.59 -22.90
CA ILE A 823 13.88 54.80 -22.40
C ILE A 823 14.71 55.59 -21.38
N LEU A 824 15.01 56.87 -21.68
CA LEU A 824 15.91 57.70 -20.86
C LEU A 824 15.20 58.60 -19.84
N LYS A 825 13.87 58.74 -19.91
CA LYS A 825 13.06 59.65 -19.06
C LYS A 825 13.61 61.08 -19.06
N LEU A 826 13.75 61.63 -20.26
CA LEU A 826 14.31 62.96 -20.49
C LEU A 826 13.41 64.06 -19.93
N SER A 827 14.02 65.15 -19.46
CA SER A 827 13.31 66.35 -19.03
C SER A 827 12.61 67.04 -20.19
N SER A 828 11.55 67.83 -19.90
CA SER A 828 10.85 68.66 -20.89
C SER A 828 11.81 69.52 -21.72
N ASP A 829 12.85 70.03 -21.07
CA ASP A 829 13.79 70.99 -21.65
C ASP A 829 14.80 70.27 -22.56
N GLU A 830 15.19 69.05 -22.20
CA GLU A 830 16.03 68.16 -23.01
C GLU A 830 15.29 67.70 -24.26
N ILE A 831 14.00 67.35 -24.13
CA ILE A 831 13.11 67.01 -25.24
C ILE A 831 12.97 68.20 -26.21
N GLN A 832 12.75 69.42 -25.71
CA GLN A 832 12.72 70.63 -26.54
C GLN A 832 14.05 70.87 -27.25
N THR A 833 15.17 70.66 -26.57
CA THR A 833 16.52 70.79 -27.14
C THR A 833 16.74 69.79 -28.29
N LEU A 834 16.34 68.53 -28.11
CA LEU A 834 16.38 67.51 -29.16
C LEU A 834 15.40 67.79 -30.32
N GLN A 835 14.23 68.35 -30.05
CA GLN A 835 13.29 68.75 -31.12
C GLN A 835 13.82 69.91 -31.95
N ASN A 836 14.44 70.92 -31.32
CA ASN A 836 15.06 72.06 -32.00
C ASN A 836 16.29 71.61 -32.81
N ALA A 837 17.08 70.68 -32.27
CA ALA A 837 18.17 70.01 -32.96
C ALA A 837 17.72 69.36 -34.29
N CYS A 838 16.59 68.65 -34.28
CA CYS A 838 16.07 67.97 -35.47
C CYS A 838 15.49 68.91 -36.54
N LYS A 839 15.22 70.17 -36.20
CA LYS A 839 14.70 71.20 -37.13
C LYS A 839 15.79 72.01 -37.84
N GLY A 840 17.05 71.54 -37.78
CA GLY A 840 18.19 72.15 -38.47
C GLY A 840 19.10 73.03 -37.59
N GLY A 841 18.84 73.12 -36.28
CA GLY A 841 19.60 73.99 -35.37
C GLY A 841 21.07 73.61 -35.11
N TRP A 842 21.58 72.50 -35.67
CA TRP A 842 22.98 72.10 -35.50
C TRP A 842 23.97 72.93 -36.32
N SER A 843 23.53 73.50 -37.46
CA SER A 843 24.40 74.33 -38.31
C SER A 843 24.75 75.70 -37.72
N SER A 844 24.14 76.08 -36.58
CA SER A 844 24.39 77.36 -35.89
C SER A 844 25.09 77.21 -34.53
N LEU A 845 25.63 76.02 -34.22
CA LEU A 845 26.32 75.72 -32.94
C LEU A 845 27.80 75.31 -33.10
N TRP A 846 28.27 75.24 -34.35
CA TRP A 846 29.66 74.93 -34.73
C TRP A 846 30.27 75.99 -35.67
N ASN A 847 29.74 77.22 -35.61
CA ASN A 847 30.26 78.43 -36.27
C ASN A 847 30.49 79.51 -35.21
#